data_AF-A0A1M7H142-F1
#
_entry.id   AF-A0A1M7H142-F1
#
_cell.length_a   1.000
_cell.length_b   1.000
_cell.length_c   1.000
_cell.angle_alpha   90.00
_cell.angle_beta   90.00
_cell.angle_gamma   90.00
#
_symmetry.space_group_name_H-M   'P 1'
#
loop_
_entity.id
_entity.type
_entity.pdbx_description
1 polymer ?
#
loop_
_entity_poly.entity_id
_entity_poly.type
_entity_poly.pdbx_seq_one_letter_code
_entity_poly.pdbx_strand_id
1 'polypeptide(L)'
;MRIRTRSFLSAVISAALCIEGVPLQTANADIIIDHNCSGIDKGYYYEIANNDKDSQPEFRVMTNGNYSCSWDNEEEFSAARAMKFASPVEYSKLGAISYKYWKRIDIERLAKDKDAYVRFGVRLHNSNGDVFDIVEVDSSSDNKNITEKQSGYKKIGTLASKEAINDYTIFGPSADEPLDVAYTLYVRENEDKKSNTFLCRRDVPMNVNNDIENERRININDKLDAIAAAGYDLGDITDIGLFLESAYSKGEATIFTYDISIENMPEIAPDEYDDEEAPIIVKDYDYGVRTGYYYGIDSRFTDDKIEVIAPSLFKAEWDSRENKYNCDPYFERGKQYESGQSYKAVSGSSIDYTMNFDVEGSFAVSAAAKLSSLELTDKFQSAELYVVDACSEGWQPSEWSKKIDDFSAEGTEYEVYDGSQGLMGTGKTQVTKRYFFISKDAVKNGKKGTVTAKHDMKPYMEYVYGLGEPLGSPKVIVAQINGYVSKGSAELVKNEITLPEFIKDDGEFERAKRRIDISGFNSDVYVNGLTYGKQDYNMSMKGYAGEKLNCEWNSDSAPIIGSSDYEYGRDFYVGLNNLDEGRGNSVIGNSEDLLIDYSIDIGDVKAIKDDHYWVIGGSITSYNTAALNGNENIDDYTDCNIFIADKWEGEFAFRKPSFNDPKEFGTIESNGVKYDVIVSMPDVKKGNSEYVLLKRQEQPEPVEASDVSDGHKRYTGSIDAADIIKKLNGLGIKTYDIWNAYFVLDVYGNEGSAVINSVDVKGMKNEEITYTNDDLDKLSAFILGKKVDIKEGTDYDVNGDGVWDTYDLCLMRKQLAKNNNEAYVEPDNRCVFGTTYIVNGENVNLYRGPGKNYEAVASIPVEIQLTELGYQNNHDSWFFTQYDGKYGWISLNDAVSPYYAGAQWGKPVIYLYPEEETDVHVELELTTSELYTTYPKYNNGWDVTAYPDGSLLNKADGTHHKYLFWESVNSRTRFDFSKGFCVAGSDTESFLKEKLTYMGLTEEEMNEFIVYWLPKMEHNEYNLITFQGDLYTDAAKLDITPSPDSLLRIFMVYAPLEDAIDIEPQQLDSFERNGFTVVEWGGTEVR
;
A
#
# COMPACT_ATOMS: atom_id res chain seq x y z
N MET A 1 46.18 22.37 -41.88
CA MET A 1 46.35 23.57 -42.74
C MET A 1 45.67 23.35 -44.09
N ARG A 2 44.41 23.74 -44.26
CA ARG A 2 43.87 24.54 -45.39
C ARG A 2 42.37 24.81 -45.11
N ILE A 3 41.96 26.03 -45.46
CA ILE A 3 40.78 26.78 -45.00
C ILE A 3 39.63 26.65 -46.02
N ARG A 4 38.38 26.87 -45.53
CA ARG A 4 37.18 27.49 -46.17
C ARG A 4 36.03 26.50 -46.40
N THR A 5 34.76 26.76 -46.05
CA THR A 5 34.02 27.93 -45.55
C THR A 5 32.65 27.39 -45.08
N ARG A 6 32.21 27.65 -43.84
CA ARG A 6 30.82 27.35 -43.41
C ARG A 6 29.91 28.50 -43.85
N SER A 7 28.84 28.18 -44.57
CA SER A 7 27.75 29.11 -44.88
C SER A 7 26.94 29.37 -43.61
N PHE A 8 26.80 30.66 -43.34
CA PHE A 8 26.09 31.32 -42.27
C PHE A 8 24.61 31.39 -42.66
N LEU A 9 23.71 30.62 -42.01
CA LEU A 9 22.29 30.96 -41.76
C LEU A 9 21.59 29.83 -40.97
N SER A 10 21.64 29.92 -39.63
CA SER A 10 20.65 29.37 -38.68
C SER A 10 21.11 29.52 -37.21
N ALA A 11 22.39 29.80 -36.98
CA ALA A 11 22.96 30.02 -35.63
C ALA A 11 22.87 31.49 -35.13
N VAL A 12 21.72 32.16 -35.23
CA VAL A 12 21.54 33.56 -34.75
C VAL A 12 20.37 33.75 -33.77
N ILE A 13 19.77 32.70 -33.18
CA ILE A 13 18.79 32.92 -32.09
C ILE A 13 19.33 32.61 -30.69
N SER A 14 20.30 31.70 -30.51
CA SER A 14 20.75 31.33 -29.15
C SER A 14 21.89 32.19 -28.56
N ALA A 15 22.26 33.32 -29.16
CA ALA A 15 23.33 34.19 -28.62
C ALA A 15 23.06 35.71 -28.73
N ALA A 16 21.85 36.12 -29.13
CA ALA A 16 21.50 37.53 -29.36
C ALA A 16 20.38 38.07 -28.44
N LEU A 17 20.08 37.43 -27.31
CA LEU A 17 19.13 37.96 -26.31
C LEU A 17 19.80 38.62 -25.08
N CYS A 18 21.13 38.67 -25.05
CA CYS A 18 21.84 39.60 -24.17
C CYS A 18 22.19 40.86 -24.99
N ILE A 19 21.37 41.92 -24.83
CA ILE A 19 21.56 43.35 -25.19
C ILE A 19 20.44 43.88 -26.10
N GLU A 20 19.62 44.75 -25.49
CA GLU A 20 18.62 45.68 -26.03
C GLU A 20 17.31 45.13 -26.59
N GLY A 21 16.21 45.58 -25.97
CA GLY A 21 14.85 45.15 -26.21
C GLY A 21 14.31 45.53 -27.58
N VAL A 22 13.84 44.52 -28.29
CA VAL A 22 12.82 44.61 -29.35
C VAL A 22 11.89 43.41 -29.14
N PRO A 23 10.57 43.61 -29.02
CA PRO A 23 9.63 42.51 -28.80
C PRO A 23 9.52 41.68 -30.09
N LEU A 24 9.99 40.44 -30.04
CA LEU A 24 9.66 39.42 -31.04
C LEU A 24 8.29 38.83 -30.65
N GLN A 25 7.25 39.19 -31.40
CA GLN A 25 6.00 38.44 -31.42
C GLN A 25 6.31 37.02 -31.91
N THR A 26 6.41 36.04 -31.02
CA THR A 26 6.35 34.63 -31.38
C THR A 26 4.88 34.23 -31.47
N ALA A 27 4.28 34.52 -32.64
CA ALA A 27 3.15 33.73 -33.10
C ALA A 27 3.63 32.27 -33.23
N ASN A 28 2.86 31.32 -32.68
CA ASN A 28 3.05 29.87 -32.79
C ASN A 28 3.68 29.44 -34.12
N ALA A 29 4.96 29.10 -34.07
CA ALA A 29 5.54 28.18 -35.02
C ALA A 29 5.57 26.83 -34.29
N ASP A 30 4.92 25.82 -34.86
CA ASP A 30 5.14 24.44 -34.43
C ASP A 30 6.66 24.22 -34.48
N ILE A 31 7.27 23.86 -33.35
CA ILE A 31 8.72 23.69 -33.31
C ILE A 31 9.02 22.42 -34.09
N ILE A 32 9.50 22.61 -35.32
CA ILE A 32 10.09 21.54 -36.12
C ILE A 32 11.56 21.46 -35.74
N ILE A 33 11.92 20.32 -35.18
CA ILE A 33 13.28 19.99 -34.79
C ILE A 33 13.82 19.00 -35.81
N ASP A 34 14.89 19.39 -36.50
CA ASP A 34 15.55 18.65 -37.57
C ASP A 34 16.97 18.18 -37.21
N HIS A 35 17.35 18.35 -35.93
CA HIS A 35 18.68 18.05 -35.41
C HIS A 35 18.58 17.49 -33.98
N ASN A 36 19.63 16.81 -33.52
CA ASN A 36 19.62 16.20 -32.20
C ASN A 36 19.51 17.27 -31.10
N CYS A 37 18.51 17.12 -30.23
CA CYS A 37 18.35 17.94 -29.04
C CYS A 37 17.42 17.25 -28.04
N SER A 38 17.47 17.72 -26.80
CA SER A 38 16.52 17.38 -25.76
C SER A 38 16.22 18.60 -24.90
N GLY A 39 15.10 18.59 -24.19
CA GLY A 39 14.66 19.72 -23.38
C GLY A 39 13.33 19.44 -22.67
N ILE A 40 12.80 20.45 -22.00
CA ILE A 40 11.46 20.43 -21.41
C ILE A 40 10.63 21.48 -22.14
N ASP A 41 9.47 21.07 -22.65
CA ASP A 41 8.44 21.93 -23.23
C ASP A 41 7.13 21.67 -22.51
N LYS A 42 6.63 22.69 -21.82
CA LYS A 42 5.36 22.67 -21.08
C LYS A 42 5.20 21.50 -20.09
N GLY A 43 6.21 21.26 -19.26
CA GLY A 43 6.22 20.11 -18.33
C GLY A 43 6.47 18.74 -18.98
N TYR A 44 6.70 18.68 -20.29
CA TYR A 44 7.07 17.46 -21.00
C TYR A 44 8.53 17.48 -21.44
N TYR A 45 9.30 16.48 -21.02
CA TYR A 45 10.59 16.18 -21.61
C TYR A 45 10.41 15.74 -23.07
N TYR A 46 11.26 16.23 -23.96
CA TYR A 46 11.36 15.75 -25.33
C TYR A 46 12.81 15.39 -25.66
N GLU A 47 12.98 14.41 -26.54
CA GLU A 47 14.27 13.98 -27.04
C GLU A 47 14.18 13.58 -28.51
N ILE A 48 15.15 14.03 -29.30
CA ILE A 48 15.40 13.54 -30.65
C ILE A 48 16.89 13.23 -30.80
N ALA A 49 17.21 12.02 -31.25
CA ALA A 49 18.57 11.65 -31.63
C ALA A 49 18.57 10.98 -33.00
N ASN A 50 19.37 11.51 -33.91
CA ASN A 50 19.63 10.97 -35.23
C ASN A 50 21.14 10.71 -35.40
N ASN A 51 21.50 9.44 -35.62
CA ASN A 51 22.88 9.01 -35.83
C ASN A 51 23.26 8.97 -37.32
N ASP A 52 22.32 9.21 -38.23
CA ASP A 52 22.55 9.30 -39.66
C ASP A 52 22.76 10.76 -40.12
N LYS A 53 23.98 11.08 -40.52
CA LYS A 53 24.37 12.43 -40.97
C LYS A 53 23.80 12.81 -42.34
N ASP A 54 23.41 11.82 -43.14
CA ASP A 54 22.84 12.01 -44.47
C ASP A 54 21.30 12.06 -44.43
N SER A 55 20.71 11.73 -43.27
CA SER A 55 19.27 11.85 -42.98
C SER A 55 18.91 13.24 -42.45
N GLN A 56 17.66 13.65 -42.67
CA GLN A 56 17.04 14.87 -42.15
C GLN A 56 15.66 14.52 -41.58
N PRO A 57 15.60 13.89 -40.39
CA PRO A 57 14.33 13.58 -39.77
C PRO A 57 13.66 14.88 -39.31
N GLU A 58 12.33 14.86 -39.25
CA GLU A 58 11.55 15.95 -38.67
C GLU A 58 10.88 15.46 -37.39
N PHE A 59 10.98 16.21 -36.30
CA PHE A 59 10.20 16.00 -35.08
C PHE A 59 9.40 17.26 -34.79
N ARG A 60 8.08 17.12 -34.77
CA ARG A 60 7.15 18.21 -34.47
C ARG A 60 6.67 18.06 -33.05
N VAL A 61 7.08 19.02 -32.23
CA VAL A 61 6.55 19.22 -30.87
C VAL A 61 5.11 19.73 -31.01
N MET A 62 4.13 18.94 -30.55
CA MET A 62 2.72 19.34 -30.44
C MET A 62 2.39 19.71 -28.98
N THR A 63 1.16 20.12 -28.67
CA THR A 63 0.77 20.40 -27.27
C THR A 63 0.70 19.12 -26.43
N ASN A 64 0.89 19.24 -25.10
CA ASN A 64 0.97 18.11 -24.17
C ASN A 64 2.07 17.08 -24.53
N GLY A 65 1.88 15.80 -24.18
CA GLY A 65 2.78 14.70 -24.52
C GLY A 65 2.75 14.29 -26.00
N ASN A 66 2.05 15.02 -26.87
CA ASN A 66 1.85 14.67 -28.27
C ASN A 66 3.06 15.02 -29.15
N TYR A 67 3.31 14.23 -30.19
CA TYR A 67 4.31 14.54 -31.20
C TYR A 67 4.04 13.83 -32.53
N SER A 68 4.62 14.37 -33.60
CA SER A 68 4.75 13.65 -34.87
C SER A 68 6.20 13.64 -35.32
N CYS A 69 6.65 12.56 -35.97
CA CYS A 69 7.98 12.51 -36.53
C CYS A 69 8.04 11.81 -37.89
N SER A 70 9.05 12.13 -38.68
CA SER A 70 9.40 11.45 -39.93
C SER A 70 10.88 11.12 -39.96
N TRP A 71 11.24 10.00 -40.58
CA TRP A 71 12.63 9.53 -40.66
C TRP A 71 12.91 8.81 -42.00
N ASP A 72 14.14 8.93 -42.47
CA ASP A 72 14.72 8.13 -43.56
C ASP A 72 16.18 7.89 -43.20
N ASN A 73 16.44 6.88 -42.38
CA ASN A 73 17.73 6.66 -41.73
C ASN A 73 18.38 5.36 -42.17
N GLU A 74 19.69 5.43 -42.40
CA GLU A 74 20.58 4.29 -42.56
C GLU A 74 21.42 4.05 -41.29
N GLU A 75 21.10 4.67 -40.17
CA GLU A 75 21.61 4.39 -38.81
C GLU A 75 20.47 4.56 -37.79
N GLU A 76 20.73 4.65 -36.48
CA GLU A 76 19.69 4.77 -35.45
C GLU A 76 19.04 6.17 -35.40
N PHE A 77 17.72 6.18 -35.14
CA PHE A 77 16.88 7.35 -34.89
C PHE A 77 16.03 7.08 -33.64
N SER A 78 15.87 8.09 -32.78
CA SER A 78 14.94 8.05 -31.66
C SER A 78 14.21 9.39 -31.51
N ALA A 79 12.97 9.29 -31.05
CA ALA A 79 12.08 10.40 -30.77
C ALA A 79 11.23 10.04 -29.55
N ALA A 80 11.23 10.87 -28.51
CA ALA A 80 10.46 10.62 -27.30
C ALA A 80 9.82 11.88 -26.74
N ARG A 81 8.70 11.69 -26.04
CA ARG A 81 8.03 12.74 -25.27
C ARG A 81 7.41 12.19 -23.99
N ALA A 82 7.79 12.77 -22.85
CA ALA A 82 7.46 12.24 -21.52
C ALA A 82 7.03 13.32 -20.54
N MET A 83 6.01 13.05 -19.72
CA MET A 83 5.61 13.94 -18.63
C MET A 83 6.71 13.98 -17.58
N LYS A 84 7.27 15.16 -17.29
CA LYS A 84 8.40 15.33 -16.37
C LYS A 84 7.91 15.75 -14.99
N PHE A 85 8.25 14.98 -13.97
CA PHE A 85 7.90 15.33 -12.59
C PHE A 85 8.80 16.47 -12.09
N ALA A 86 8.23 17.36 -11.26
CA ALA A 86 8.96 18.45 -10.61
C ALA A 86 10.05 17.93 -9.67
N SER A 87 9.84 16.75 -9.09
CA SER A 87 10.81 16.00 -8.30
C SER A 87 10.64 14.49 -8.54
N PRO A 88 11.71 13.67 -8.41
CA PRO A 88 11.60 12.22 -8.42
C PRO A 88 10.60 11.71 -7.36
N VAL A 89 9.85 10.66 -7.69
CA VAL A 89 8.83 10.07 -6.81
C VAL A 89 8.99 8.56 -6.74
N GLU A 90 9.09 8.03 -5.52
CA GLU A 90 9.09 6.60 -5.26
C GLU A 90 7.89 5.93 -5.94
N TYR A 91 8.11 4.88 -6.74
CA TYR A 91 7.06 4.31 -7.58
C TYR A 91 5.84 3.81 -6.75
N SER A 92 6.10 3.28 -5.55
CA SER A 92 5.07 2.79 -4.61
C SER A 92 4.10 3.90 -4.19
N LYS A 93 4.56 5.17 -4.18
CA LYS A 93 3.75 6.35 -3.82
C LYS A 93 2.91 6.85 -4.97
N LEU A 94 3.23 6.52 -6.23
CA LEU A 94 2.44 6.95 -7.39
C LEU A 94 1.07 6.24 -7.45
N GLY A 95 0.93 5.10 -6.78
CA GLY A 95 -0.26 4.24 -6.85
C GLY A 95 -0.49 3.75 -8.28
N ALA A 96 -1.74 3.47 -8.67
CA ALA A 96 -2.11 2.96 -9.98
C ALA A 96 -1.78 3.94 -11.13
N ILE A 97 -1.00 3.47 -12.09
CA ILE A 97 -0.57 4.19 -13.30
C ILE A 97 -1.16 3.50 -14.53
N SER A 98 -1.89 4.27 -15.33
CA SER A 98 -2.30 3.87 -16.66
C SER A 98 -2.07 4.99 -17.67
N TYR A 99 -1.79 4.59 -18.91
CA TYR A 99 -1.47 5.50 -20.00
C TYR A 99 -2.46 5.27 -21.14
N LYS A 100 -3.23 6.29 -21.50
CA LYS A 100 -4.17 6.26 -22.62
C LYS A 100 -3.56 6.99 -23.82
N TYR A 101 -3.41 6.31 -24.96
CA TYR A 101 -2.77 6.87 -26.15
C TYR A 101 -3.42 6.38 -27.45
N TRP A 102 -3.12 7.09 -28.53
CA TRP A 102 -3.37 6.70 -29.91
C TRP A 102 -2.07 6.82 -30.71
N LYS A 103 -1.91 5.95 -31.71
CA LYS A 103 -0.75 5.98 -32.60
C LYS A 103 -1.17 5.81 -34.07
N ARG A 104 -0.45 6.48 -34.96
CA ARG A 104 -0.27 6.09 -36.36
C ARG A 104 1.22 5.90 -36.61
N ILE A 105 1.61 4.73 -37.10
CA ILE A 105 3.00 4.43 -37.48
C ILE A 105 2.97 3.80 -38.86
N ASP A 106 3.48 4.54 -39.84
CA ASP A 106 3.55 4.14 -41.24
C ASP A 106 5.01 3.91 -41.64
N ILE A 107 5.35 2.64 -41.86
CA ILE A 107 6.67 2.19 -42.27
C ILE A 107 6.70 2.03 -43.79
N GLU A 108 7.35 2.97 -44.48
CA GLU A 108 7.54 2.95 -45.93
C GLU A 108 8.62 1.95 -46.37
N ARG A 109 9.70 1.81 -45.58
CA ARG A 109 10.84 0.95 -45.91
C ARG A 109 11.44 0.32 -44.65
N LEU A 110 11.72 -0.98 -44.74
CA LEU A 110 12.67 -1.70 -43.87
C LEU A 110 13.75 -2.32 -44.75
N ALA A 111 15.03 -2.06 -44.47
CA ALA A 111 16.12 -2.66 -45.23
C ALA A 111 16.19 -4.18 -45.01
N LYS A 112 16.27 -4.96 -46.11
CA LYS A 112 16.18 -6.44 -46.07
C LYS A 112 17.42 -7.16 -45.55
N ASP A 113 18.61 -6.56 -45.71
CA ASP A 113 19.91 -7.21 -45.44
C ASP A 113 20.61 -6.66 -44.18
N LYS A 114 19.88 -5.87 -43.37
CA LYS A 114 20.39 -5.21 -42.16
C LYS A 114 19.47 -5.51 -40.97
N ASP A 115 19.95 -5.25 -39.75
CA ASP A 115 19.18 -5.36 -38.50
C ASP A 115 18.07 -4.28 -38.37
N ALA A 116 17.41 -3.92 -39.46
CA ALA A 116 16.39 -2.87 -39.51
C ALA A 116 15.23 -3.14 -38.55
N TYR A 117 14.77 -2.09 -37.87
CA TYR A 117 13.65 -2.15 -36.93
C TYR A 117 12.90 -0.82 -36.80
N VAL A 118 11.66 -0.89 -36.32
CA VAL A 118 10.86 0.22 -35.78
C VAL A 118 10.19 -0.26 -34.49
N ARG A 119 10.36 0.51 -33.41
CA ARG A 119 9.82 0.23 -32.07
C ARG A 119 9.04 1.40 -31.54
N PHE A 120 8.00 1.11 -30.77
CA PHE A 120 7.18 2.11 -30.10
C PHE A 120 6.62 1.54 -28.80
N GLY A 121 6.52 2.39 -27.78
CA GLY A 121 6.06 1.98 -26.47
C GLY A 121 6.05 3.11 -25.44
N VAL A 122 5.90 2.72 -24.17
CA VAL A 122 6.05 3.61 -23.03
C VAL A 122 7.49 3.52 -22.52
N ARG A 123 8.10 4.65 -22.18
CA ARG A 123 9.40 4.75 -21.52
C ARG A 123 9.28 5.51 -20.21
N LEU A 124 9.90 4.99 -19.16
CA LEU A 124 10.06 5.66 -17.87
C LEU A 124 11.55 5.75 -17.52
N HIS A 125 11.90 6.77 -16.76
CA HIS A 125 13.24 6.92 -16.18
C HIS A 125 13.16 7.07 -14.67
N ASN A 126 14.12 6.51 -13.95
CA ASN A 126 14.28 6.77 -12.52
C ASN A 126 15.52 7.62 -12.19
N SER A 127 15.67 7.97 -10.91
CA SER A 127 16.80 8.71 -10.36
C SER A 127 18.15 7.97 -10.45
N ASN A 128 18.13 6.65 -10.60
CA ASN A 128 19.33 5.81 -10.70
C ASN A 128 19.89 5.77 -12.14
N GLY A 129 19.14 6.31 -13.11
CA GLY A 129 19.47 6.25 -14.53
C GLY A 129 18.94 5.01 -15.24
N ASP A 130 18.13 4.19 -14.56
CA ASP A 130 17.46 3.04 -15.18
C ASP A 130 16.38 3.50 -16.17
N VAL A 131 16.18 2.69 -17.21
CA VAL A 131 15.18 2.89 -18.25
C VAL A 131 14.18 1.73 -18.19
N PHE A 132 12.89 2.04 -18.15
CA PHE A 132 11.81 1.05 -18.19
C PHE A 132 11.05 1.17 -19.50
N ASP A 133 11.31 0.24 -20.41
CA ASP A 133 10.70 0.19 -21.73
C ASP A 133 9.56 -0.83 -21.75
N ILE A 134 8.34 -0.36 -21.99
CA ILE A 134 7.18 -1.19 -22.27
C ILE A 134 6.93 -1.15 -23.78
N VAL A 135 7.40 -2.17 -24.49
CA VAL A 135 7.43 -2.20 -25.96
C VAL A 135 6.16 -2.82 -26.52
N GLU A 136 5.37 -2.01 -27.21
CA GLU A 136 4.09 -2.37 -27.83
C GLU A 136 4.23 -2.74 -29.30
N VAL A 137 5.13 -2.06 -30.03
CA VAL A 137 5.50 -2.36 -31.42
C VAL A 137 6.97 -2.78 -31.46
N ASP A 138 7.28 -3.90 -32.11
CA ASP A 138 8.65 -4.36 -32.36
C ASP A 138 8.71 -4.98 -33.77
N SER A 139 8.71 -4.12 -34.78
CA SER A 139 8.72 -4.51 -36.20
C SER A 139 10.14 -4.59 -36.73
N SER A 140 10.49 -5.67 -37.42
CA SER A 140 11.81 -5.83 -38.04
C SER A 140 11.74 -6.48 -39.43
N SER A 141 12.80 -6.33 -40.23
CA SER A 141 12.87 -6.91 -41.58
C SER A 141 12.92 -8.44 -41.62
N ASP A 142 13.38 -9.08 -40.54
CA ASP A 142 13.60 -10.52 -40.39
C ASP A 142 12.63 -11.17 -39.39
N ASN A 143 11.63 -10.43 -38.89
CA ASN A 143 10.66 -10.82 -37.87
C ASN A 143 11.29 -11.28 -36.53
N LYS A 144 12.54 -10.91 -36.26
CA LYS A 144 13.19 -11.11 -34.96
C LYS A 144 12.93 -9.92 -34.03
N ASN A 145 12.63 -10.24 -32.78
CA ASN A 145 12.36 -9.24 -31.75
C ASN A 145 13.66 -8.64 -31.16
N ILE A 146 13.52 -7.57 -30.37
CA ILE A 146 14.63 -6.85 -29.73
C ILE A 146 15.59 -7.78 -28.96
N THR A 147 15.07 -8.77 -28.24
CA THR A 147 15.91 -9.69 -27.42
C THR A 147 16.65 -10.73 -28.26
N GLU A 148 16.23 -10.94 -29.51
CA GLU A 148 16.94 -11.79 -30.47
C GLU A 148 18.00 -11.01 -31.27
N LYS A 149 17.83 -9.69 -31.42
CA LYS A 149 18.75 -8.81 -32.13
C LYS A 149 19.84 -8.22 -31.25
N GLN A 150 19.51 -7.91 -29.99
CA GLN A 150 20.44 -7.34 -29.02
C GLN A 150 20.78 -8.37 -27.95
N SER A 151 22.08 -8.57 -27.71
CA SER A 151 22.55 -9.43 -26.63
C SER A 151 22.45 -8.74 -25.25
N GLY A 152 22.53 -9.53 -24.18
CA GLY A 152 22.58 -9.02 -22.81
C GLY A 152 21.23 -8.99 -22.07
N TYR A 153 20.11 -9.19 -22.75
CA TYR A 153 18.80 -9.31 -22.10
C TYR A 153 18.67 -10.66 -21.37
N LYS A 154 18.50 -10.62 -20.06
CA LYS A 154 18.16 -11.75 -19.20
C LYS A 154 16.66 -11.73 -18.93
N LYS A 155 15.94 -12.81 -19.24
CA LYS A 155 14.52 -12.95 -18.87
C LYS A 155 14.39 -13.03 -17.35
N ILE A 156 13.51 -12.21 -16.79
CA ILE A 156 13.24 -12.14 -15.34
C ILE A 156 11.82 -12.55 -14.97
N GLY A 157 10.89 -12.55 -15.93
CA GLY A 157 9.51 -12.93 -15.65
C GLY A 157 8.61 -12.93 -16.88
N THR A 158 7.33 -13.21 -16.64
CA THR A 158 6.23 -13.07 -17.58
C THR A 158 5.01 -12.58 -16.82
N LEU A 159 4.14 -11.84 -17.51
CA LEU A 159 2.97 -11.20 -16.94
C LEU A 159 1.82 -11.30 -17.94
N ALA A 160 0.61 -11.62 -17.49
CA ALA A 160 -0.61 -11.31 -18.22
C ALA A 160 -1.14 -9.98 -17.66
N SER A 161 -0.99 -8.90 -18.42
CA SER A 161 -1.51 -7.60 -18.05
C SER A 161 -2.83 -7.38 -18.74
N LYS A 162 -3.83 -6.98 -17.96
CA LYS A 162 -5.20 -6.80 -18.42
C LYS A 162 -5.35 -5.38 -18.95
N GLU A 163 -5.57 -5.28 -20.25
CA GLU A 163 -5.66 -4.01 -20.97
C GLU A 163 -7.09 -3.78 -21.43
N ALA A 164 -7.61 -2.57 -21.20
CA ALA A 164 -8.98 -2.20 -21.54
C ALA A 164 -9.04 -1.67 -22.98
N ILE A 165 -10.00 -2.17 -23.77
CA ILE A 165 -10.22 -1.72 -25.15
C ILE A 165 -11.47 -0.85 -25.33
N ASN A 166 -12.47 -0.83 -24.42
CA ASN A 166 -13.71 -0.03 -24.64
C ASN A 166 -14.35 0.57 -23.39
N ASP A 167 -15.12 1.64 -23.60
CA ASP A 167 -15.87 2.41 -22.59
C ASP A 167 -17.13 1.66 -22.07
N TYR A 168 -17.51 1.91 -20.82
CA TYR A 168 -18.75 1.42 -20.16
C TYR A 168 -19.90 2.43 -20.34
N THR A 169 -21.12 1.95 -20.53
CA THR A 169 -22.34 2.80 -20.52
C THR A 169 -23.12 2.62 -19.22
N ILE A 170 -24.09 3.50 -18.93
CA ILE A 170 -24.98 3.38 -17.75
C ILE A 170 -25.79 2.07 -17.66
N PHE A 171 -25.67 1.17 -18.64
CA PHE A 171 -26.43 -0.09 -18.75
C PHE A 171 -25.59 -1.36 -18.54
N GLY A 172 -24.30 -1.25 -18.21
CA GLY A 172 -23.41 -2.39 -18.04
C GLY A 172 -22.29 -2.45 -19.09
N PRO A 173 -21.48 -3.53 -19.08
CA PRO A 173 -20.31 -3.64 -19.96
C PRO A 173 -20.74 -3.58 -21.41
N SER A 174 -20.03 -2.79 -22.22
CA SER A 174 -19.96 -3.08 -23.66
C SER A 174 -19.36 -4.47 -23.81
N ALA A 175 -19.79 -5.24 -24.81
CA ALA A 175 -19.61 -6.69 -24.89
C ALA A 175 -18.15 -7.20 -24.97
N ASP A 176 -17.16 -6.32 -24.83
CA ASP A 176 -15.74 -6.65 -24.95
C ASP A 176 -15.10 -6.71 -23.55
N GLU A 177 -14.76 -7.93 -23.13
CA GLU A 177 -14.03 -8.19 -21.89
C GLU A 177 -12.63 -7.53 -21.91
N PRO A 178 -12.08 -7.12 -20.75
CA PRO A 178 -10.67 -6.71 -20.67
C PRO A 178 -9.78 -7.82 -21.25
N LEU A 179 -8.83 -7.44 -22.10
CA LEU A 179 -7.95 -8.41 -22.76
C LEU A 179 -6.73 -8.69 -21.89
N ASP A 180 -6.55 -9.95 -21.52
CA ASP A 180 -5.28 -10.44 -20.98
C ASP A 180 -4.22 -10.40 -22.08
N VAL A 181 -3.25 -9.51 -21.95
CA VAL A 181 -2.11 -9.40 -22.84
C VAL A 181 -0.88 -9.96 -22.16
N ALA A 182 -0.24 -10.93 -22.81
CA ALA A 182 1.03 -11.47 -22.37
C ALA A 182 2.22 -10.54 -22.65
N TYR A 183 3.04 -10.33 -21.62
CA TYR A 183 4.33 -9.68 -21.66
C TYR A 183 5.42 -10.63 -21.15
N THR A 184 6.59 -10.57 -21.77
CA THR A 184 7.81 -11.16 -21.24
C THR A 184 8.75 -10.06 -20.75
N LEU A 185 9.23 -10.20 -19.52
CA LEU A 185 10.07 -9.22 -18.83
C LEU A 185 11.55 -9.60 -18.93
N TYR A 186 12.39 -8.62 -19.21
CA TYR A 186 13.83 -8.76 -19.30
C TYR A 186 14.54 -7.63 -18.57
N VAL A 187 15.78 -7.88 -18.16
CA VAL A 187 16.73 -6.87 -17.70
C VAL A 187 18.01 -6.94 -18.52
N ARG A 188 18.63 -5.80 -18.77
CA ARG A 188 19.96 -5.68 -19.39
C ARG A 188 20.75 -4.59 -18.68
N GLU A 189 21.97 -4.89 -18.26
CA GLU A 189 22.92 -3.88 -17.73
C GLU A 189 23.39 -2.96 -18.88
N ASN A 190 23.36 -1.65 -18.65
CA ASN A 190 23.79 -0.65 -19.64
C ASN A 190 25.32 -0.53 -19.69
N GLU A 191 25.86 0.07 -20.76
CA GLU A 191 27.33 0.18 -20.96
C GLU A 191 28.06 0.96 -19.84
N ASP A 192 27.33 1.82 -19.13
CA ASP A 192 27.85 2.61 -18.00
C ASP A 192 28.09 1.77 -16.73
N LYS A 193 27.58 0.52 -16.69
CA LYS A 193 27.59 -0.41 -15.56
C LYS A 193 26.99 0.16 -14.26
N LYS A 194 26.14 1.17 -14.39
CA LYS A 194 25.49 1.85 -13.26
C LYS A 194 23.98 1.85 -13.39
N SER A 195 23.47 1.70 -14.60
CA SER A 195 22.04 1.65 -14.89
C SER A 195 21.65 0.38 -15.63
N ASN A 196 20.37 0.06 -15.58
CA ASN A 196 19.74 -1.07 -16.27
C ASN A 196 18.68 -0.59 -17.24
N THR A 197 18.48 -1.36 -18.32
CA THR A 197 17.28 -1.32 -19.13
C THR A 197 16.36 -2.47 -18.70
N PHE A 198 15.20 -2.15 -18.15
CA PHE A 198 14.11 -3.09 -17.95
C PHE A 198 13.21 -3.07 -19.17
N LEU A 199 12.97 -4.23 -19.76
CA LEU A 199 12.16 -4.38 -20.97
C LEU A 199 10.94 -5.24 -20.65
N CYS A 200 9.76 -4.65 -20.70
CA CYS A 200 8.48 -5.34 -20.74
C CYS A 200 8.04 -5.47 -22.20
N ARG A 201 8.36 -6.61 -22.82
CA ARG A 201 8.07 -6.85 -24.24
C ARG A 201 6.73 -7.52 -24.40
N ARG A 202 5.83 -6.93 -25.18
CA ARG A 202 4.58 -7.56 -25.60
C ARG A 202 4.85 -8.83 -26.42
N ASP A 203 4.24 -9.96 -26.04
CA ASP A 203 4.51 -11.24 -26.71
C ASP A 203 3.94 -11.29 -28.13
N VAL A 204 2.82 -10.60 -28.36
CA VAL A 204 2.22 -10.37 -29.68
C VAL A 204 2.26 -8.87 -29.99
N PRO A 205 3.29 -8.38 -30.70
CA PRO A 205 3.43 -6.96 -31.02
C PRO A 205 2.24 -6.40 -31.80
N MET A 206 1.96 -5.13 -31.62
CA MET A 206 0.93 -4.42 -32.38
C MET A 206 1.30 -4.28 -33.86
N ASN A 207 0.28 -4.16 -34.71
CA ASN A 207 0.50 -3.93 -36.12
C ASN A 207 0.93 -2.47 -36.41
N VAL A 208 1.50 -2.30 -37.59
CA VAL A 208 1.91 -1.05 -38.23
C VAL A 208 1.38 -1.06 -39.66
N ASN A 209 1.24 0.09 -40.30
CA ASN A 209 0.63 0.26 -41.64
C ASN A 209 -0.83 -0.20 -41.74
N ASN A 210 -1.76 0.75 -41.93
CA ASN A 210 -3.22 0.52 -41.99
C ASN A 210 -3.86 0.00 -40.68
N ASP A 211 -3.18 0.19 -39.55
CA ASP A 211 -3.69 -0.08 -38.22
C ASP A 211 -3.88 1.25 -37.47
N ILE A 212 -5.10 1.77 -37.54
CA ILE A 212 -5.54 2.93 -36.75
C ILE A 212 -6.40 2.37 -35.63
N GLU A 213 -5.76 1.89 -34.56
CA GLU A 213 -6.50 1.51 -33.35
C GLU A 213 -6.98 2.78 -32.65
N ASN A 214 -8.29 2.88 -32.43
CA ASN A 214 -8.88 3.93 -31.62
C ASN A 214 -8.53 3.68 -30.14
N GLU A 215 -7.87 4.66 -29.52
CA GLU A 215 -7.82 4.85 -28.06
C GLU A 215 -7.45 3.64 -27.20
N ARG A 216 -6.15 3.43 -26.98
CA ARG A 216 -5.64 2.34 -26.16
C ARG A 216 -5.29 2.77 -24.75
N ARG A 217 -5.66 1.97 -23.73
CA ARG A 217 -5.19 2.16 -22.35
C ARG A 217 -4.28 1.00 -21.91
N ILE A 218 -3.02 1.32 -21.60
CA ILE A 218 -2.04 0.37 -21.04
C ILE A 218 -1.92 0.58 -19.54
N ASN A 219 -1.95 -0.52 -18.77
CA ASN A 219 -1.62 -0.50 -17.35
C ASN A 219 -0.10 -0.60 -17.19
N ILE A 220 0.50 0.39 -16.52
CA ILE A 220 1.94 0.46 -16.29
C ILE A 220 2.32 -0.25 -14.98
N ASN A 221 1.47 -0.16 -13.95
CA ASN A 221 1.74 -0.77 -12.65
C ASN A 221 1.94 -2.27 -12.71
N ASP A 222 1.10 -3.00 -13.46
CA ASP A 222 1.25 -4.45 -13.58
C ASP A 222 2.67 -4.84 -14.01
N LYS A 223 3.29 -4.02 -14.88
CA LYS A 223 4.65 -4.22 -15.40
C LYS A 223 5.69 -3.88 -14.35
N LEU A 224 5.55 -2.73 -13.69
CA LEU A 224 6.47 -2.28 -12.63
C LEU A 224 6.44 -3.24 -11.43
N ASP A 225 5.25 -3.63 -10.96
CA ASP A 225 5.06 -4.58 -9.86
C ASP A 225 5.67 -5.95 -10.19
N ALA A 226 5.55 -6.41 -11.44
CA ALA A 226 6.18 -7.65 -11.89
C ALA A 226 7.72 -7.56 -11.93
N ILE A 227 8.29 -6.39 -12.22
CA ILE A 227 9.74 -6.14 -12.11
C ILE A 227 10.16 -6.14 -10.63
N ALA A 228 9.43 -5.43 -9.78
CA ALA A 228 9.69 -5.37 -8.34
C ALA A 228 9.60 -6.77 -7.68
N ALA A 229 8.57 -7.55 -8.03
CA ALA A 229 8.40 -8.93 -7.57
C ALA A 229 9.51 -9.88 -8.06
N ALA A 230 10.21 -9.54 -9.14
CA ALA A 230 11.40 -10.26 -9.59
C ALA A 230 12.68 -9.87 -8.81
N GLY A 231 12.55 -9.03 -7.77
CA GLY A 231 13.63 -8.66 -6.84
C GLY A 231 14.46 -7.45 -7.26
N TYR A 232 13.91 -6.59 -8.14
CA TYR A 232 14.60 -5.39 -8.62
C TYR A 232 14.09 -4.12 -7.96
N ASP A 233 15.01 -3.26 -7.52
CA ASP A 233 14.68 -1.92 -7.07
C ASP A 233 14.36 -1.02 -8.28
N LEU A 234 13.19 -0.39 -8.25
CA LEU A 234 12.70 0.49 -9.31
C LEU A 234 13.16 1.94 -9.13
N GLY A 235 13.68 2.32 -7.96
CA GLY A 235 14.07 3.69 -7.63
C GLY A 235 12.94 4.72 -7.74
N ASP A 236 13.30 6.00 -7.72
CA ASP A 236 12.35 7.11 -7.82
C ASP A 236 12.10 7.47 -9.28
N ILE A 237 10.87 7.29 -9.76
CA ILE A 237 10.45 7.62 -11.12
C ILE A 237 10.51 9.13 -11.32
N THR A 238 11.03 9.56 -12.46
CA THR A 238 11.24 10.98 -12.78
C THR A 238 10.41 11.46 -13.96
N ASP A 239 10.04 10.57 -14.88
CA ASP A 239 9.17 10.86 -16.00
C ASP A 239 8.54 9.59 -16.59
N ILE A 240 7.42 9.79 -17.30
CA ILE A 240 6.65 8.73 -17.95
C ILE A 240 6.18 9.24 -19.31
N GLY A 241 6.53 8.56 -20.39
CA GLY A 241 6.28 9.03 -21.74
C GLY A 241 6.16 7.96 -22.80
N LEU A 242 5.93 8.42 -24.04
CA LEU A 242 5.92 7.57 -25.22
C LEU A 242 7.19 7.81 -26.03
N PHE A 243 7.70 6.76 -26.64
CA PHE A 243 8.90 6.81 -27.47
C PHE A 243 8.72 6.06 -28.79
N LEU A 244 9.50 6.47 -29.78
CA LEU A 244 9.70 5.78 -31.04
C LEU A 244 11.19 5.66 -31.35
N GLU A 245 11.62 4.47 -31.74
CA GLU A 245 12.99 4.20 -32.18
C GLU A 245 12.98 3.48 -33.53
N SER A 246 13.95 3.77 -34.37
CA SER A 246 14.10 3.10 -35.66
C SER A 246 15.55 2.98 -36.09
N ALA A 247 15.85 2.00 -36.94
CA ALA A 247 17.15 1.89 -37.60
C ALA A 247 16.98 1.28 -39.00
N TYR A 248 17.78 1.77 -39.96
CA TYR A 248 17.80 1.27 -41.34
C TYR A 248 16.40 1.23 -41.98
N SER A 249 15.62 2.29 -41.79
CA SER A 249 14.20 2.33 -42.12
C SER A 249 13.76 3.69 -42.65
N LYS A 250 12.56 3.74 -43.22
CA LYS A 250 11.91 4.99 -43.62
C LYS A 250 10.45 4.94 -43.19
N GLY A 251 9.96 6.02 -42.60
CA GLY A 251 8.58 6.10 -42.17
C GLY A 251 8.20 7.43 -41.53
N GLU A 252 6.96 7.48 -41.07
CA GLU A 252 6.42 8.58 -40.28
C GLU A 252 5.53 8.04 -39.15
N ALA A 253 5.41 8.83 -38.09
CA ALA A 253 4.55 8.53 -36.96
C ALA A 253 3.84 9.78 -36.43
N THR A 254 2.63 9.58 -35.91
CA THR A 254 1.87 10.58 -35.16
C THR A 254 1.36 9.92 -33.89
N ILE A 255 1.73 10.47 -32.74
CA ILE A 255 1.48 9.90 -31.43
C ILE A 255 0.67 10.91 -30.60
N PHE A 256 -0.50 10.48 -30.12
CA PHE A 256 -1.36 11.27 -29.25
C PHE A 256 -1.48 10.61 -27.87
N THR A 257 -1.20 11.38 -26.82
CA THR A 257 -1.43 11.06 -25.42
C THR A 257 -2.77 11.66 -25.00
N TYR A 258 -3.75 10.83 -24.63
CA TYR A 258 -5.06 11.32 -24.19
C TYR A 258 -5.11 11.60 -22.70
N ASP A 259 -4.54 10.68 -21.93
CA ASP A 259 -4.64 10.70 -20.47
C ASP A 259 -3.47 9.90 -19.91
N ILE A 260 -2.86 10.42 -18.86
CA ILE A 260 -1.99 9.65 -17.99
C ILE A 260 -2.61 9.74 -16.61
N SER A 261 -3.18 8.61 -16.17
CA SER A 261 -3.79 8.51 -14.85
C SER A 261 -2.76 7.94 -13.91
N ILE A 262 -2.26 8.78 -13.01
CA ILE A 262 -1.46 8.40 -11.85
C ILE A 262 -2.33 8.64 -10.62
N GLU A 263 -2.57 7.60 -9.81
CA GLU A 263 -3.44 7.67 -8.62
C GLU A 263 -3.06 8.82 -7.70
N ASN A 264 -1.77 8.96 -7.40
CA ASN A 264 -1.21 10.08 -6.65
C ASN A 264 -0.38 10.96 -7.58
N MET A 265 -1.08 11.70 -8.45
CA MET A 265 -0.46 12.56 -9.46
C MET A 265 0.57 13.53 -8.83
N PRO A 266 1.85 13.45 -9.23
CA PRO A 266 2.88 14.34 -8.71
C PRO A 266 2.82 15.72 -9.36
N GLU A 267 3.46 16.70 -8.70
CA GLU A 267 3.69 18.00 -9.32
C GLU A 267 4.55 17.84 -10.58
N ILE A 268 4.16 18.51 -11.67
CA ILE A 268 4.86 18.45 -12.96
C ILE A 268 5.87 19.60 -13.02
N ALA A 269 6.99 19.38 -13.69
CA ALA A 269 8.01 20.42 -13.89
C ALA A 269 7.37 21.69 -14.47
N PRO A 270 7.60 22.88 -13.87
CA PRO A 270 6.93 24.10 -14.26
C PRO A 270 7.36 24.58 -15.65
N ASP A 271 6.44 25.26 -16.33
CA ASP A 271 6.68 25.86 -17.64
C ASP A 271 7.60 27.07 -17.52
N GLU A 272 8.63 27.15 -18.37
CA GLU A 272 9.42 28.37 -18.55
C GLU A 272 8.69 29.30 -19.53
N TYR A 273 7.81 30.18 -19.05
CA TYR A 273 7.14 31.19 -19.89
C TYR A 273 7.95 32.48 -20.01
N ASP A 274 8.16 32.95 -21.25
CA ASP A 274 8.85 34.22 -21.52
C ASP A 274 7.96 35.49 -21.27
N ASP A 275 6.61 35.36 -21.24
CA ASP A 275 5.65 36.43 -20.89
C ASP A 275 4.23 35.85 -20.62
N GLU A 276 3.72 35.95 -19.38
CA GLU A 276 2.39 35.46 -18.99
C GLU A 276 1.22 36.29 -19.55
N GLU A 277 1.43 37.57 -19.88
CA GLU A 277 0.35 38.49 -20.30
C GLU A 277 0.10 38.49 -21.82
N ALA A 278 1.01 37.91 -22.61
CA ALA A 278 0.84 37.83 -24.06
C ALA A 278 -0.39 36.97 -24.45
N PRO A 279 -1.17 37.35 -25.48
CA PRO A 279 -2.18 36.47 -26.05
C PRO A 279 -1.54 35.16 -26.53
N ILE A 280 -2.18 34.03 -26.22
CA ILE A 280 -1.78 32.73 -26.79
C ILE A 280 -2.82 32.24 -27.76
N ILE A 281 -2.34 31.71 -28.87
CA ILE A 281 -3.13 30.83 -29.70
C ILE A 281 -2.75 29.42 -29.25
N VAL A 282 -3.72 28.55 -29.11
CA VAL A 282 -3.50 27.15 -28.81
C VAL A 282 -4.24 26.36 -29.87
N LYS A 283 -3.53 25.38 -30.43
CA LYS A 283 -4.04 24.44 -31.42
C LYS A 283 -3.95 23.06 -30.80
N ASP A 284 -4.83 22.16 -31.22
CA ASP A 284 -4.95 20.81 -30.67
C ASP A 284 -5.37 20.77 -29.17
N TYR A 285 -5.27 19.59 -28.55
CA TYR A 285 -5.60 19.35 -27.14
C TYR A 285 -4.59 20.03 -26.19
N ASP A 286 -5.06 20.91 -25.29
CA ASP A 286 -4.25 21.63 -24.29
C ASP A 286 -5.13 22.13 -23.14
N TYR A 287 -4.58 22.20 -21.94
CA TYR A 287 -5.24 22.84 -20.81
C TYR A 287 -4.19 23.43 -19.85
N GLY A 288 -4.57 24.45 -19.11
CA GLY A 288 -3.65 25.07 -18.16
C GLY A 288 -4.21 26.30 -17.49
N VAL A 289 -3.39 26.95 -16.67
CA VAL A 289 -3.71 28.24 -16.06
C VAL A 289 -2.84 29.31 -16.69
N ARG A 290 -3.48 30.35 -17.21
CA ARG A 290 -2.81 31.55 -17.73
C ARG A 290 -3.55 32.76 -17.20
N THR A 291 -2.81 33.79 -16.78
CA THR A 291 -3.36 35.05 -16.25
C THR A 291 -4.41 34.86 -15.15
N GLY A 292 -4.22 33.83 -14.29
CA GLY A 292 -5.12 33.51 -13.18
C GLY A 292 -6.46 32.86 -13.57
N TYR A 293 -6.62 32.46 -14.84
CA TYR A 293 -7.77 31.72 -15.33
C TYR A 293 -7.32 30.40 -15.95
N TYR A 294 -8.14 29.37 -15.78
CA TYR A 294 -8.02 28.08 -16.45
C TYR A 294 -8.47 28.19 -17.91
N TYR A 295 -7.78 27.54 -18.83
CA TYR A 295 -8.22 27.32 -20.21
C TYR A 295 -8.17 25.82 -20.53
N GLY A 296 -9.04 25.38 -21.42
CA GLY A 296 -9.04 24.04 -21.98
C GLY A 296 -9.48 24.07 -23.43
N ILE A 297 -8.82 23.25 -24.24
CA ILE A 297 -9.20 22.93 -25.60
C ILE A 297 -9.01 21.43 -25.76
N ASP A 298 -10.01 20.75 -26.29
CA ASP A 298 -9.84 19.44 -26.89
C ASP A 298 -10.19 19.59 -28.34
N SER A 299 -9.19 19.43 -29.20
CA SER A 299 -9.41 19.27 -30.62
C SER A 299 -8.39 18.29 -31.18
N ARG A 300 -8.87 17.44 -32.09
CA ARG A 300 -8.08 16.47 -32.84
C ARG A 300 -7.93 16.87 -34.33
N PHE A 301 -8.23 18.13 -34.68
CA PHE A 301 -8.09 18.67 -36.03
C PHE A 301 -7.06 19.80 -36.08
N THR A 302 -6.15 19.73 -37.05
CA THR A 302 -4.96 20.59 -37.13
C THR A 302 -5.25 22.09 -37.30
N ASP A 303 -6.49 22.46 -37.65
CA ASP A 303 -6.89 23.84 -37.91
C ASP A 303 -7.78 24.44 -36.80
N ASP A 304 -8.22 23.62 -35.84
CA ASP A 304 -8.99 24.10 -34.70
C ASP A 304 -8.09 24.85 -33.73
N LYS A 305 -8.61 25.92 -33.14
CA LYS A 305 -7.82 26.77 -32.24
C LYS A 305 -8.65 27.48 -31.21
N ILE A 306 -8.02 27.79 -30.09
CA ILE A 306 -8.45 28.77 -29.10
C ILE A 306 -7.42 29.89 -29.00
N GLU A 307 -7.85 31.14 -29.09
CA GLU A 307 -7.04 32.33 -28.86
C GLU A 307 -7.46 32.95 -27.53
N VAL A 308 -6.58 32.91 -26.52
CA VAL A 308 -6.76 33.61 -25.25
C VAL A 308 -6.46 35.09 -25.47
N ILE A 309 -7.52 35.87 -25.67
CA ILE A 309 -7.44 37.28 -26.04
C ILE A 309 -7.35 38.24 -24.84
N ALA A 310 -7.73 37.77 -23.65
CA ALA A 310 -7.66 38.50 -22.38
C ALA A 310 -7.74 37.51 -21.20
N PRO A 311 -7.51 37.95 -19.95
CA PRO A 311 -7.46 37.03 -18.82
C PRO A 311 -8.63 36.07 -18.70
N SER A 312 -9.88 36.51 -18.89
CA SER A 312 -11.04 35.62 -18.77
C SER A 312 -11.70 35.24 -20.11
N LEU A 313 -11.14 35.67 -21.24
CA LEU A 313 -11.84 35.68 -22.54
C LEU A 313 -11.09 34.86 -23.59
N PHE A 314 -11.83 34.28 -24.55
CA PHE A 314 -11.25 33.55 -25.66
C PHE A 314 -12.03 33.72 -26.97
N LYS A 315 -11.35 33.44 -28.09
CA LYS A 315 -11.96 33.13 -29.39
C LYS A 315 -11.65 31.70 -29.77
N ALA A 316 -12.58 31.01 -30.41
CA ALA A 316 -12.35 29.67 -30.94
C ALA A 316 -12.83 29.58 -32.39
N GLU A 317 -12.15 28.77 -33.19
CA GLU A 317 -12.55 28.39 -34.55
C GLU A 317 -12.31 26.88 -34.72
N TRP A 318 -13.23 26.18 -35.37
CA TRP A 318 -13.11 24.73 -35.62
C TRP A 318 -13.85 24.25 -36.88
N ASP A 319 -13.42 23.10 -37.42
CA ASP A 319 -14.13 22.37 -38.49
C ASP A 319 -14.00 20.84 -38.28
N SER A 320 -14.91 20.27 -37.51
CA SER A 320 -14.97 18.84 -37.16
C SER A 320 -15.98 18.05 -38.00
N ARG A 321 -16.46 18.58 -39.14
CA ARG A 321 -17.52 17.93 -39.94
C ARG A 321 -17.15 16.57 -40.53
N GLU A 322 -15.85 16.30 -40.71
CA GLU A 322 -15.40 14.98 -41.16
C GLU A 322 -15.32 13.95 -40.02
N ASN A 323 -15.47 14.37 -38.75
CA ASN A 323 -15.28 13.63 -37.49
C ASN A 323 -14.75 12.18 -37.60
N LYS A 324 -13.55 12.01 -38.17
CA LYS A 324 -12.96 10.68 -38.43
C LYS A 324 -12.49 9.98 -37.17
N TYR A 325 -12.29 10.74 -36.09
CA TYR A 325 -11.66 10.30 -34.84
C TYR A 325 -12.64 10.24 -33.66
N ASN A 326 -13.94 10.35 -33.95
CA ASN A 326 -15.05 10.30 -33.00
C ASN A 326 -14.87 11.20 -31.78
N CYS A 327 -14.39 12.44 -31.98
CA CYS A 327 -14.09 13.37 -30.89
C CYS A 327 -14.63 14.76 -31.14
N ASP A 328 -15.36 15.21 -30.14
CA ASP A 328 -16.13 16.43 -30.16
C ASP A 328 -15.26 17.57 -29.65
N PRO A 329 -14.95 18.58 -30.48
CA PRO A 329 -14.08 19.65 -30.07
C PRO A 329 -14.76 20.46 -28.95
N TYR A 330 -14.05 20.77 -27.87
CA TYR A 330 -14.55 21.71 -26.88
C TYR A 330 -13.53 22.78 -26.54
N PHE A 331 -14.04 23.94 -26.13
CA PHE A 331 -13.26 25.12 -25.81
C PHE A 331 -13.81 25.73 -24.53
N GLU A 332 -12.96 25.91 -23.51
CA GLU A 332 -13.39 26.33 -22.19
C GLU A 332 -12.43 27.33 -21.54
N ARG A 333 -13.00 28.23 -20.73
CA ARG A 333 -12.25 29.24 -19.97
C ARG A 333 -12.93 29.50 -18.64
N GLY A 334 -12.16 29.52 -17.56
CA GLY A 334 -12.72 29.76 -16.24
C GLY A 334 -11.70 29.82 -15.13
N LYS A 335 -12.02 29.33 -13.93
CA LYS A 335 -11.11 29.33 -12.78
C LYS A 335 -10.92 27.93 -12.22
N GLN A 336 -9.73 27.70 -11.69
CA GLN A 336 -9.36 26.51 -10.94
C GLN A 336 -9.61 26.75 -9.44
N TYR A 337 -10.05 25.72 -8.73
CA TYR A 337 -10.14 25.71 -7.28
C TYR A 337 -8.82 25.24 -6.67
N GLU A 338 -8.52 25.71 -5.46
CA GLU A 338 -7.45 25.12 -4.65
C GLU A 338 -7.80 23.67 -4.29
N SER A 339 -6.80 22.79 -4.30
CA SER A 339 -6.96 21.35 -4.02
C SER A 339 -7.43 21.10 -2.57
N GLY A 340 -8.22 20.04 -2.36
CA GLY A 340 -8.67 19.61 -1.03
C GLY A 340 -9.90 20.34 -0.46
N GLN A 341 -10.57 21.19 -1.25
CA GLN A 341 -11.80 21.86 -0.85
C GLN A 341 -13.03 20.95 -0.93
N SER A 342 -14.04 21.19 -0.09
CA SER A 342 -15.37 20.55 -0.18
C SER A 342 -16.10 20.96 -1.47
N TYR A 343 -16.99 20.10 -1.97
CA TYR A 343 -17.90 20.41 -3.09
C TYR A 343 -18.72 21.69 -2.85
N LYS A 344 -18.91 22.09 -1.59
CA LYS A 344 -19.56 23.36 -1.18
C LYS A 344 -18.87 24.59 -1.75
N ALA A 345 -17.57 24.52 -2.10
CA ALA A 345 -16.91 25.61 -2.81
C ALA A 345 -17.54 25.88 -4.18
N VAL A 346 -18.02 24.83 -4.87
CA VAL A 346 -18.82 25.00 -6.10
C VAL A 346 -20.17 25.63 -5.76
N SER A 347 -20.86 25.18 -4.71
CA SER A 347 -22.13 25.78 -4.27
C SER A 347 -21.98 27.27 -3.89
N GLY A 348 -20.83 27.70 -3.39
CA GLY A 348 -20.53 29.10 -3.08
C GLY A 348 -20.03 29.92 -4.27
N SER A 349 -19.92 29.31 -5.46
CA SER A 349 -19.41 29.96 -6.66
C SER A 349 -20.51 30.45 -7.57
N SER A 350 -20.16 31.44 -8.40
CA SER A 350 -21.04 31.93 -9.45
C SER A 350 -20.28 32.24 -10.73
N ILE A 351 -20.93 32.09 -11.87
CA ILE A 351 -20.39 32.42 -13.20
C ILE A 351 -21.39 33.30 -13.96
N ASP A 352 -20.89 34.39 -14.53
CA ASP A 352 -21.64 35.33 -15.37
C ASP A 352 -20.89 35.51 -16.70
N TYR A 353 -21.47 35.00 -17.78
CA TYR A 353 -20.78 34.91 -19.06
C TYR A 353 -21.67 35.32 -20.24
N THR A 354 -21.01 35.80 -21.29
CA THR A 354 -21.63 36.06 -22.60
C THR A 354 -20.75 35.45 -23.67
N MET A 355 -21.35 34.59 -24.49
CA MET A 355 -20.67 33.94 -25.61
C MET A 355 -21.42 34.20 -26.91
N ASN A 356 -20.70 34.72 -27.90
CA ASN A 356 -21.16 34.82 -29.28
C ASN A 356 -20.65 33.60 -30.04
N PHE A 357 -21.45 33.04 -30.94
CA PHE A 357 -21.06 31.87 -31.71
C PHE A 357 -21.81 31.82 -33.04
N ASP A 358 -21.14 31.28 -34.05
CA ASP A 358 -21.71 30.98 -35.37
C ASP A 358 -21.29 29.56 -35.74
N VAL A 359 -22.26 28.64 -35.75
CA VAL A 359 -21.99 27.20 -35.84
C VAL A 359 -22.92 26.55 -36.85
N GLU A 360 -22.32 25.89 -37.83
CA GLU A 360 -22.96 25.01 -38.80
C GLU A 360 -22.79 23.54 -38.33
N GLY A 361 -23.78 23.01 -37.63
CA GLY A 361 -23.81 21.61 -37.17
C GLY A 361 -24.30 21.47 -35.73
N SER A 362 -23.89 20.38 -35.08
CA SER A 362 -24.27 20.08 -33.69
C SER A 362 -23.41 20.88 -32.71
N PHE A 363 -23.98 21.48 -31.66
CA PHE A 363 -23.19 22.14 -30.60
C PHE A 363 -23.99 22.35 -29.31
N ALA A 364 -23.27 22.63 -28.22
CA ALA A 364 -23.83 23.14 -26.97
C ALA A 364 -22.89 24.16 -26.30
N VAL A 365 -23.47 25.18 -25.66
CA VAL A 365 -22.80 26.18 -24.84
C VAL A 365 -23.31 26.06 -23.42
N SER A 366 -22.39 25.99 -22.46
CA SER A 366 -22.74 25.73 -21.06
C SER A 366 -21.76 26.36 -20.08
N ALA A 367 -22.25 26.68 -18.88
CA ALA A 367 -21.40 26.70 -17.70
C ALA A 367 -21.15 25.26 -17.20
N ALA A 368 -19.95 24.96 -16.74
CA ALA A 368 -19.61 23.63 -16.23
C ALA A 368 -18.77 23.69 -14.95
N ALA A 369 -18.97 22.71 -14.07
CA ALA A 369 -18.12 22.48 -12.90
C ALA A 369 -17.63 21.02 -12.92
N LYS A 370 -16.31 20.82 -12.75
CA LYS A 370 -15.68 19.49 -12.76
C LYS A 370 -15.05 19.22 -11.40
N LEU A 371 -15.30 18.04 -10.84
CA LEU A 371 -14.82 17.59 -9.54
C LEU A 371 -13.86 16.40 -9.72
N SER A 372 -12.90 16.27 -8.81
CA SER A 372 -11.90 15.21 -8.81
C SER A 372 -12.52 13.84 -8.55
N SER A 373 -11.78 12.80 -8.94
CA SER A 373 -12.12 11.43 -8.57
C SER A 373 -12.01 11.25 -7.06
N LEU A 374 -13.04 10.66 -6.45
CA LEU A 374 -12.99 10.05 -5.13
C LEU A 374 -12.70 8.57 -5.27
N GLU A 375 -11.75 8.07 -4.51
CA GLU A 375 -11.52 6.65 -4.37
C GLU A 375 -12.56 6.05 -3.40
N LEU A 376 -13.51 5.30 -3.93
CA LEU A 376 -14.48 4.49 -3.16
C LEU A 376 -14.00 3.04 -3.12
N THR A 377 -14.67 2.14 -2.39
CA THR A 377 -14.19 0.76 -2.27
C THR A 377 -14.15 0.03 -3.62
N ASP A 378 -15.14 0.22 -4.49
CA ASP A 378 -15.33 -0.54 -5.73
C ASP A 378 -14.94 0.25 -6.99
N LYS A 379 -14.85 1.58 -6.88
CA LYS A 379 -14.67 2.49 -8.01
C LYS A 379 -13.94 3.78 -7.61
N PHE A 380 -13.27 4.38 -8.57
CA PHE A 380 -12.96 5.80 -8.56
C PHE A 380 -14.12 6.55 -9.19
N GLN A 381 -14.67 7.56 -8.51
CA GLN A 381 -15.80 8.32 -9.00
C GLN A 381 -15.49 9.81 -9.09
N SER A 382 -15.49 10.37 -10.30
CA SER A 382 -15.49 11.82 -10.53
C SER A 382 -16.90 12.32 -10.84
N ALA A 383 -17.09 13.63 -10.81
CA ALA A 383 -18.38 14.26 -11.12
C ALA A 383 -18.22 15.52 -11.97
N GLU A 384 -19.13 15.68 -12.93
CA GLU A 384 -19.21 16.82 -13.83
C GLU A 384 -20.66 17.30 -13.90
N LEU A 385 -20.83 18.60 -13.82
CA LEU A 385 -22.10 19.30 -13.88
C LEU A 385 -22.07 20.28 -15.06
N TYR A 386 -23.11 20.26 -15.89
CA TYR A 386 -23.27 21.14 -17.05
C TYR A 386 -24.61 21.86 -17.01
N VAL A 387 -24.60 23.19 -17.03
CA VAL A 387 -25.80 24.04 -17.20
C VAL A 387 -25.81 24.53 -18.64
N VAL A 388 -26.68 23.97 -19.48
CA VAL A 388 -26.68 24.18 -20.93
C VAL A 388 -27.67 25.28 -21.31
N ASP A 389 -27.12 26.42 -21.76
CA ASP A 389 -27.89 27.64 -22.05
C ASP A 389 -28.18 27.87 -23.52
N ALA A 390 -27.42 27.23 -24.42
CA ALA A 390 -27.67 27.23 -25.84
C ALA A 390 -27.23 25.91 -26.49
N CYS A 391 -27.99 25.39 -27.45
CA CYS A 391 -27.61 24.21 -28.22
C CYS A 391 -28.24 24.23 -29.62
N SER A 392 -27.73 23.39 -30.52
CA SER A 392 -28.36 23.15 -31.82
C SER A 392 -29.68 22.39 -31.69
N GLU A 393 -30.56 22.54 -32.67
CA GLU A 393 -31.82 21.80 -32.71
C GLU A 393 -31.57 20.28 -32.83
N GLY A 394 -32.21 19.48 -31.96
CA GLY A 394 -32.00 18.03 -31.91
C GLY A 394 -30.74 17.58 -31.18
N TRP A 395 -29.99 18.50 -30.56
CA TRP A 395 -28.85 18.16 -29.72
C TRP A 395 -29.28 17.42 -28.46
N GLN A 396 -28.49 16.43 -28.07
CA GLN A 396 -28.55 15.74 -26.78
C GLN A 396 -27.12 15.43 -26.31
N PRO A 397 -26.84 15.37 -25.00
CA PRO A 397 -25.48 15.24 -24.49
C PRO A 397 -24.74 13.98 -24.99
N SER A 398 -25.44 12.85 -25.02
CA SER A 398 -24.99 11.59 -25.62
C SER A 398 -26.20 10.72 -26.00
N GLU A 399 -26.00 9.72 -26.84
CA GLU A 399 -27.06 8.76 -27.20
C GLU A 399 -27.52 7.87 -26.03
N TRP A 400 -26.69 7.75 -24.98
CA TRP A 400 -27.01 7.00 -23.77
C TRP A 400 -27.58 7.86 -22.64
N SER A 401 -27.64 9.18 -22.83
CA SER A 401 -28.15 10.09 -21.80
C SER A 401 -29.64 9.89 -21.58
N LYS A 402 -30.07 9.85 -20.31
CA LYS A 402 -31.48 9.66 -19.93
C LYS A 402 -32.01 10.86 -19.17
N LYS A 403 -33.19 11.36 -19.57
CA LYS A 403 -33.91 12.37 -18.77
C LYS A 403 -34.33 11.74 -17.44
N ILE A 404 -33.95 12.38 -16.34
CA ILE A 404 -34.25 11.92 -14.98
C ILE A 404 -35.24 12.84 -14.25
N ASP A 405 -35.29 14.14 -14.57
CA ASP A 405 -36.19 15.09 -13.89
C ASP A 405 -36.45 16.38 -14.71
N ASP A 406 -37.34 17.23 -14.20
CA ASP A 406 -37.52 18.64 -14.58
C ASP A 406 -37.14 19.53 -13.38
N PHE A 407 -36.29 20.54 -13.59
CA PHE A 407 -35.69 21.35 -12.53
C PHE A 407 -35.85 22.85 -12.81
N SER A 408 -36.01 23.67 -11.77
CA SER A 408 -36.13 25.12 -11.91
C SER A 408 -35.11 25.83 -11.02
N ALA A 409 -34.33 26.73 -11.62
CA ALA A 409 -33.40 27.58 -10.90
C ALA A 409 -33.35 28.97 -11.55
N GLU A 410 -33.23 30.01 -10.74
CA GLU A 410 -33.00 31.38 -11.21
C GLU A 410 -34.07 31.92 -12.19
N GLY A 411 -35.30 31.37 -12.11
CA GLY A 411 -36.40 31.72 -13.01
C GLY A 411 -36.35 31.03 -14.38
N THR A 412 -35.42 30.10 -14.58
CA THR A 412 -35.28 29.28 -15.79
C THR A 412 -35.69 27.84 -15.48
N GLU A 413 -36.33 27.21 -16.46
CA GLU A 413 -36.74 25.80 -16.41
C GLU A 413 -35.74 24.94 -17.19
N TYR A 414 -35.36 23.81 -16.62
CA TYR A 414 -34.36 22.88 -17.14
C TYR A 414 -34.93 21.47 -17.23
N GLU A 415 -34.53 20.72 -18.25
CA GLU A 415 -34.66 19.27 -18.27
C GLU A 415 -33.34 18.66 -17.78
N VAL A 416 -33.40 17.76 -16.80
CA VAL A 416 -32.21 17.16 -16.20
C VAL A 416 -31.94 15.80 -16.83
N TYR A 417 -30.73 15.63 -17.35
CA TYR A 417 -30.25 14.39 -17.94
C TYR A 417 -29.07 13.82 -17.16
N ASP A 418 -29.08 12.51 -16.96
CA ASP A 418 -27.92 11.73 -16.53
C ASP A 418 -27.21 11.18 -17.76
N GLY A 419 -25.98 11.61 -17.98
CA GLY A 419 -25.08 11.16 -19.05
C GLY A 419 -23.82 10.49 -18.50
N SER A 420 -23.89 9.91 -17.30
CA SER A 420 -22.77 9.26 -16.62
C SER A 420 -22.13 8.16 -17.47
N GLN A 421 -20.83 7.96 -17.29
CA GLN A 421 -20.07 6.92 -18.01
C GLN A 421 -19.13 6.21 -17.04
N GLY A 422 -18.78 4.96 -17.36
CA GLY A 422 -17.79 4.20 -16.60
C GLY A 422 -16.69 3.68 -17.51
N LEU A 423 -15.58 3.24 -16.94
CA LEU A 423 -14.51 2.51 -17.60
C LEU A 423 -14.09 1.37 -16.68
N MET A 424 -14.13 0.13 -17.18
CA MET A 424 -13.62 -1.03 -16.45
C MET A 424 -12.13 -1.23 -16.75
N GLY A 425 -11.33 -1.37 -15.70
CA GLY A 425 -9.91 -1.74 -15.78
C GLY A 425 -9.58 -2.88 -14.80
N THR A 426 -8.28 -3.10 -14.55
CA THR A 426 -7.80 -4.11 -13.59
C THR A 426 -7.90 -3.69 -12.14
N GLY A 427 -7.90 -2.38 -11.89
CA GLY A 427 -8.16 -1.77 -10.61
C GLY A 427 -9.64 -1.46 -10.41
N LYS A 428 -9.93 -0.58 -9.46
CA LYS A 428 -11.28 -0.04 -9.22
C LYS A 428 -11.84 0.57 -10.50
N THR A 429 -13.13 0.34 -10.75
CA THR A 429 -13.83 0.90 -11.93
C THR A 429 -13.71 2.42 -11.92
N GLN A 430 -13.45 3.08 -13.05
CA GLN A 430 -13.49 4.54 -13.13
C GLN A 430 -14.90 4.96 -13.53
N VAL A 431 -15.54 5.89 -12.82
CA VAL A 431 -16.89 6.37 -13.13
C VAL A 431 -16.89 7.89 -13.15
N THR A 432 -17.38 8.48 -14.22
CA THR A 432 -17.64 9.91 -14.31
C THR A 432 -19.14 10.14 -14.26
N LYS A 433 -19.62 10.72 -13.16
CA LYS A 433 -21.02 11.13 -13.02
C LYS A 433 -21.25 12.43 -13.78
N ARG A 434 -22.08 12.42 -14.82
CA ARG A 434 -22.33 13.63 -15.65
C ARG A 434 -23.79 14.02 -15.59
N TYR A 435 -24.06 15.22 -15.09
CA TYR A 435 -25.42 15.77 -15.03
C TYR A 435 -25.56 16.99 -15.92
N PHE A 436 -26.54 16.96 -16.81
CA PHE A 436 -26.84 18.05 -17.74
C PHE A 436 -28.18 18.69 -17.37
N PHE A 437 -28.15 19.99 -17.09
CA PHE A 437 -29.32 20.82 -16.85
C PHE A 437 -29.57 21.61 -18.13
N ILE A 438 -30.46 21.11 -18.99
CA ILE A 438 -30.68 21.68 -20.32
C ILE A 438 -31.82 22.69 -20.25
N SER A 439 -31.51 23.98 -20.45
CA SER A 439 -32.53 25.02 -20.43
C SER A 439 -33.61 24.76 -21.49
N LYS A 440 -34.88 24.93 -21.14
CA LYS A 440 -35.99 24.84 -22.11
C LYS A 440 -35.91 25.92 -23.21
N ASP A 441 -35.13 26.98 -23.00
CA ASP A 441 -34.83 28.00 -24.01
C ASP A 441 -33.52 27.72 -24.79
N ALA A 442 -32.78 26.64 -24.51
CA ALA A 442 -31.45 26.39 -25.08
C ALA A 442 -31.44 26.36 -26.62
N VAL A 443 -32.38 25.64 -27.26
CA VAL A 443 -32.48 25.60 -28.73
C VAL A 443 -32.79 26.98 -29.32
N LYS A 444 -33.63 27.76 -28.64
CA LYS A 444 -33.98 29.12 -29.07
C LYS A 444 -32.79 30.08 -28.92
N ASN A 445 -31.97 29.92 -27.88
CA ASN A 445 -30.74 30.67 -27.71
C ASN A 445 -29.68 30.27 -28.73
N GLY A 446 -29.56 28.97 -29.06
CA GLY A 446 -28.69 28.47 -30.12
C GLY A 446 -28.96 29.14 -31.47
N LYS A 447 -30.24 29.33 -31.83
CA LYS A 447 -30.65 30.03 -33.07
C LYS A 447 -30.29 31.53 -33.08
N LYS A 448 -30.00 32.15 -31.95
CA LYS A 448 -29.62 33.58 -31.88
C LYS A 448 -28.14 33.82 -32.21
N GLY A 449 -27.28 32.80 -32.05
CA GLY A 449 -25.82 32.96 -32.16
C GLY A 449 -25.17 33.74 -31.01
N THR A 450 -25.91 33.97 -29.91
CA THR A 450 -25.39 34.62 -28.70
C THR A 450 -26.18 34.17 -27.49
N VAL A 451 -25.49 33.94 -26.38
CA VAL A 451 -26.09 33.63 -25.08
C VAL A 451 -25.44 34.48 -24.00
N THR A 452 -26.26 35.00 -23.09
CA THR A 452 -25.82 35.67 -21.87
C THR A 452 -26.50 34.98 -20.71
N ALA A 453 -25.71 34.42 -19.81
CA ALA A 453 -26.20 33.61 -18.71
C ALA A 453 -25.45 33.96 -17.43
N LYS A 454 -26.14 33.86 -16.31
CA LYS A 454 -25.60 34.05 -14.98
C LYS A 454 -26.15 32.95 -14.10
N HIS A 455 -25.25 32.22 -13.46
CA HIS A 455 -25.57 31.11 -12.58
C HIS A 455 -24.92 31.29 -11.22
N ASP A 456 -25.77 31.33 -10.19
CA ASP A 456 -25.44 30.86 -8.85
C ASP A 456 -25.42 29.33 -8.89
N MET A 457 -24.27 28.73 -8.57
CA MET A 457 -24.09 27.28 -8.71
C MET A 457 -24.74 26.48 -7.58
N LYS A 458 -25.16 27.15 -6.49
CA LYS A 458 -25.80 26.51 -5.32
C LYS A 458 -26.95 25.56 -5.67
N PRO A 459 -28.03 25.99 -6.37
CA PRO A 459 -29.20 25.14 -6.60
C PRO A 459 -28.87 23.89 -7.43
N TYR A 460 -27.96 23.99 -8.41
CA TYR A 460 -27.55 22.86 -9.24
C TYR A 460 -26.71 21.85 -8.44
N MET A 461 -25.76 22.34 -7.63
CA MET A 461 -24.94 21.48 -6.79
C MET A 461 -25.73 20.81 -5.66
N GLU A 462 -26.69 21.51 -5.06
CA GLU A 462 -27.60 20.93 -4.06
C GLU A 462 -28.48 19.84 -4.67
N TYR A 463 -28.95 20.01 -5.91
CA TYR A 463 -29.66 18.96 -6.64
C TYR A 463 -28.77 17.73 -6.85
N VAL A 464 -27.56 17.90 -7.38
CA VAL A 464 -26.62 16.78 -7.62
C VAL A 464 -26.26 16.08 -6.31
N TYR A 465 -25.98 16.83 -5.25
CA TYR A 465 -25.74 16.26 -3.92
C TYR A 465 -26.97 15.50 -3.39
N GLY A 466 -28.18 16.02 -3.64
CA GLY A 466 -29.45 15.40 -3.26
C GLY A 466 -29.78 14.08 -3.97
N LEU A 467 -29.15 13.81 -5.13
CA LEU A 467 -29.19 12.48 -5.75
C LEU A 467 -28.44 11.43 -4.91
N GLY A 468 -27.71 11.87 -3.89
CA GLY A 468 -26.87 11.03 -3.06
C GLY A 468 -25.70 10.52 -3.88
N GLU A 469 -24.89 11.39 -4.46
CA GLU A 469 -23.66 11.00 -5.15
C GLU A 469 -22.44 11.34 -4.27
N PRO A 470 -21.44 10.46 -4.15
CA PRO A 470 -20.13 10.85 -3.65
C PRO A 470 -19.51 11.92 -4.58
N LEU A 471 -19.14 13.07 -4.01
CA LEU A 471 -18.57 14.21 -4.74
C LEU A 471 -17.16 14.53 -4.24
N GLY A 472 -16.19 14.57 -5.15
CA GLY A 472 -14.79 14.88 -4.82
C GLY A 472 -14.48 16.37 -4.67
N SER A 473 -13.19 16.70 -4.57
CA SER A 473 -12.75 18.10 -4.51
C SER A 473 -13.00 18.79 -5.86
N PRO A 474 -13.49 20.03 -5.88
CA PRO A 474 -13.68 20.75 -7.12
C PRO A 474 -12.34 21.03 -7.81
N LYS A 475 -12.31 20.89 -9.14
CA LYS A 475 -11.14 21.19 -9.98
C LYS A 475 -11.31 22.53 -10.66
N VAL A 476 -12.35 22.69 -11.47
CA VAL A 476 -12.57 23.89 -12.28
C VAL A 476 -14.04 24.27 -12.38
N ILE A 477 -14.30 25.56 -12.60
CA ILE A 477 -15.58 26.10 -13.06
C ILE A 477 -15.32 26.93 -14.31
N VAL A 478 -16.04 26.65 -15.39
CA VAL A 478 -15.75 27.18 -16.74
C VAL A 478 -17.01 27.57 -17.50
N ALA A 479 -16.88 28.54 -18.40
CA ALA A 479 -17.79 28.68 -19.53
C ALA A 479 -17.18 27.93 -20.72
N GLN A 480 -17.97 27.10 -21.39
CA GLN A 480 -17.51 26.26 -22.48
C GLN A 480 -18.46 26.26 -23.68
N ILE A 481 -17.91 25.93 -24.84
CA ILE A 481 -18.65 25.49 -26.02
C ILE A 481 -18.11 24.14 -26.47
N ASN A 482 -19.01 23.18 -26.65
CA ASN A 482 -18.72 21.90 -27.26
C ASN A 482 -19.31 21.90 -28.69
N GLY A 483 -18.43 21.72 -29.67
CA GLY A 483 -18.70 21.82 -31.10
C GLY A 483 -19.09 20.51 -31.78
N TYR A 484 -19.06 19.34 -31.13
CA TYR A 484 -19.52 18.07 -31.72
C TYR A 484 -19.09 17.87 -33.20
N VAL A 485 -19.97 17.35 -34.08
CA VAL A 485 -19.77 17.34 -35.54
C VAL A 485 -20.30 18.65 -36.13
N SER A 486 -19.44 19.67 -36.26
CA SER A 486 -19.81 20.97 -36.82
C SER A 486 -18.63 21.76 -37.38
N LYS A 487 -18.93 22.90 -38.02
CA LYS A 487 -17.95 23.95 -38.29
C LYS A 487 -18.42 25.21 -37.58
N GLY A 488 -17.55 25.85 -36.81
CA GLY A 488 -17.99 27.04 -36.10
C GLY A 488 -16.88 27.97 -35.65
N SER A 489 -17.34 29.10 -35.12
CA SER A 489 -16.54 30.06 -34.37
C SER A 489 -17.28 30.48 -33.11
N ALA A 490 -16.53 30.79 -32.07
CA ALA A 490 -17.06 31.31 -30.81
C ALA A 490 -16.18 32.41 -30.24
N GLU A 491 -16.78 33.36 -29.54
CA GLU A 491 -16.09 34.42 -28.82
C GLU A 491 -16.75 34.59 -27.45
N LEU A 492 -16.00 34.25 -26.40
CA LEU A 492 -16.36 34.53 -25.02
C LEU A 492 -16.03 35.99 -24.73
N VAL A 493 -17.03 36.87 -24.77
CA VAL A 493 -16.87 38.32 -24.62
C VAL A 493 -17.05 38.83 -23.19
N LYS A 494 -17.63 38.00 -22.32
CA LYS A 494 -17.73 38.23 -20.87
C LYS A 494 -17.57 36.90 -20.15
N ASN A 495 -16.78 36.90 -19.07
CA ASN A 495 -16.62 35.76 -18.17
C ASN A 495 -16.16 36.26 -16.80
N GLU A 496 -17.11 36.41 -15.88
CA GLU A 496 -16.89 36.86 -14.51
C GLU A 496 -17.20 35.71 -13.56
N ILE A 497 -16.17 35.18 -12.91
CA ILE A 497 -16.27 34.04 -11.99
C ILE A 497 -15.90 34.48 -10.57
N THR A 498 -16.82 34.23 -9.64
CA THR A 498 -16.61 34.41 -8.20
C THR A 498 -16.45 33.04 -7.56
N LEU A 499 -15.34 32.85 -6.84
CA LEU A 499 -15.09 31.70 -5.99
C LEU A 499 -15.20 32.14 -4.52
N PRO A 500 -15.68 31.30 -3.60
CA PRO A 500 -15.63 31.57 -2.17
C PRO A 500 -14.18 31.51 -1.65
N GLU A 501 -13.97 31.93 -0.39
CA GLU A 501 -12.75 31.57 0.35
C GLU A 501 -12.66 30.05 0.49
N PHE A 502 -11.44 29.52 0.69
CA PHE A 502 -11.18 28.09 0.83
C PHE A 502 -12.17 27.42 1.80
N ILE A 503 -12.98 26.49 1.29
CA ILE A 503 -13.93 25.73 2.11
C ILE A 503 -13.35 24.34 2.35
N LYS A 504 -12.90 24.09 3.58
CA LYS A 504 -12.32 22.80 3.98
C LYS A 504 -13.35 21.68 3.82
N ASP A 505 -12.88 20.50 3.43
CA ASP A 505 -13.63 19.26 3.59
C ASP A 505 -13.69 18.87 5.08
N ASP A 506 -14.85 19.05 5.72
CA ASP A 506 -15.10 18.73 7.13
C ASP A 506 -15.28 17.21 7.35
N GLY A 507 -14.44 16.39 6.70
CA GLY A 507 -14.48 14.93 6.74
C GLY A 507 -15.56 14.30 5.86
N GLU A 508 -16.18 15.04 4.94
CA GLU A 508 -17.21 14.49 4.04
C GLU A 508 -16.61 13.51 3.04
N PHE A 509 -15.37 13.72 2.58
CA PHE A 509 -14.68 12.78 1.69
C PHE A 509 -14.41 11.44 2.38
N GLU A 510 -13.85 11.46 3.58
CA GLU A 510 -13.61 10.24 4.37
C GLU A 510 -14.92 9.55 4.77
N ARG A 511 -15.96 10.32 5.06
CA ARG A 511 -17.30 9.77 5.29
C ARG A 511 -17.85 9.09 4.03
N ALA A 512 -17.70 9.70 2.85
CA ALA A 512 -18.15 9.12 1.59
C ALA A 512 -17.46 7.80 1.24
N LYS A 513 -16.18 7.61 1.61
CA LYS A 513 -15.46 6.34 1.47
C LYS A 513 -16.10 5.20 2.27
N ARG A 514 -16.78 5.52 3.38
CA ARG A 514 -17.47 4.56 4.24
C ARG A 514 -18.92 4.30 3.84
N ARG A 515 -19.39 4.85 2.72
CA ARG A 515 -20.79 4.79 2.34
C ARG A 515 -21.25 3.36 2.03
N ILE A 516 -22.42 3.00 2.55
CA ILE A 516 -23.14 1.76 2.24
C ILE A 516 -24.44 2.14 1.51
N ASP A 517 -24.59 1.72 0.26
CA ASP A 517 -25.83 1.90 -0.51
C ASP A 517 -26.09 0.66 -1.37
N ILE A 518 -26.82 -0.29 -0.79
CA ILE A 518 -27.21 -1.54 -1.44
C ILE A 518 -28.73 -1.57 -1.63
N SER A 519 -29.28 -0.67 -2.47
CA SER A 519 -30.71 -0.67 -2.83
C SER A 519 -31.03 -1.26 -4.21
N GLY A 520 -30.02 -1.76 -4.94
CA GLY A 520 -30.16 -2.29 -6.30
C GLY A 520 -29.83 -3.77 -6.43
N PHE A 521 -29.29 -4.15 -7.59
CA PHE A 521 -28.84 -5.51 -7.89
C PHE A 521 -27.63 -5.96 -7.05
N ASN A 522 -26.90 -5.01 -6.46
CA ASN A 522 -25.75 -5.29 -5.60
C ASN A 522 -26.20 -6.04 -4.34
N SER A 523 -25.49 -7.12 -4.01
CA SER A 523 -25.70 -7.92 -2.80
C SER A 523 -24.78 -7.50 -1.65
N ASP A 524 -23.55 -7.07 -1.96
CA ASP A 524 -22.48 -6.85 -0.97
C ASP A 524 -21.69 -5.58 -1.23
N VAL A 525 -21.28 -4.91 -0.14
CA VAL A 525 -20.30 -3.82 -0.13
C VAL A 525 -19.28 -4.12 0.96
N TYR A 526 -17.99 -3.94 0.65
CA TYR A 526 -16.89 -4.16 1.57
C TYR A 526 -16.36 -2.81 2.05
N VAL A 527 -16.33 -2.56 3.35
CA VAL A 527 -15.81 -1.30 3.91
C VAL A 527 -15.11 -1.62 5.22
N ASN A 528 -13.89 -1.10 5.39
CA ASN A 528 -13.09 -1.25 6.61
C ASN A 528 -12.93 -2.71 7.06
N GLY A 529 -12.71 -3.64 6.12
CA GLY A 529 -12.53 -5.06 6.41
C GLY A 529 -13.81 -5.84 6.72
N LEU A 530 -14.97 -5.18 6.80
CA LEU A 530 -16.27 -5.83 6.98
C LEU A 530 -17.05 -5.89 5.67
N THR A 531 -17.82 -6.95 5.51
CA THR A 531 -18.85 -7.11 4.50
C THR A 531 -20.19 -6.62 5.05
N TYR A 532 -20.83 -5.72 4.30
CA TYR A 532 -22.19 -5.26 4.51
C TYR A 532 -23.04 -5.80 3.36
N GLY A 533 -24.03 -6.61 3.67
CA GLY A 533 -24.76 -7.31 2.62
C GLY A 533 -26.24 -7.49 2.89
N LYS A 534 -26.94 -7.83 1.81
CA LYS A 534 -28.34 -8.24 1.80
C LYS A 534 -28.54 -9.41 0.84
N GLN A 535 -29.49 -10.29 1.15
CA GLN A 535 -29.95 -11.31 0.21
C GLN A 535 -31.40 -11.05 -0.22
N ASP A 536 -31.61 -10.12 -1.18
CA ASP A 536 -32.78 -10.00 -2.11
C ASP A 536 -32.79 -8.63 -2.79
N TYR A 537 -33.42 -8.52 -3.96
CA TYR A 537 -33.54 -7.27 -4.71
C TYR A 537 -34.57 -6.27 -4.14
N ASN A 538 -35.53 -6.73 -3.33
CA ASN A 538 -36.57 -5.90 -2.70
C ASN A 538 -36.21 -5.43 -1.28
N MET A 539 -34.94 -5.55 -0.91
CA MET A 539 -34.39 -5.09 0.35
C MET A 539 -33.43 -3.92 0.08
N SER A 540 -33.33 -2.99 1.01
CA SER A 540 -32.34 -1.92 0.93
C SER A 540 -31.62 -1.73 2.26
N MET A 541 -30.32 -1.49 2.19
CA MET A 541 -29.51 -1.04 3.32
C MET A 541 -28.76 0.22 2.88
N LYS A 542 -28.95 1.33 3.61
CA LYS A 542 -28.38 2.65 3.30
C LYS A 542 -27.82 3.33 4.53
N GLY A 543 -26.62 3.89 4.41
CA GLY A 543 -25.99 4.71 5.44
C GLY A 543 -24.48 4.76 5.27
N TYR A 544 -23.75 4.77 6.39
CA TYR A 544 -22.30 4.80 6.42
C TYR A 544 -21.77 3.76 7.43
N ALA A 545 -20.72 3.04 7.08
CA ALA A 545 -20.05 2.09 7.95
C ALA A 545 -19.57 2.77 9.23
N GLY A 546 -19.86 2.17 10.39
CA GLY A 546 -19.61 2.75 11.71
C GLY A 546 -20.63 3.84 12.14
N GLU A 547 -21.67 4.08 11.35
CA GLU A 547 -22.81 4.94 11.69
C GLU A 547 -24.12 4.13 11.53
N LYS A 548 -25.28 4.79 11.66
CA LYS A 548 -26.59 4.16 11.51
C LYS A 548 -26.83 3.70 10.06
N LEU A 549 -27.21 2.45 9.88
CA LEU A 549 -27.63 1.86 8.61
C LEU A 549 -29.14 1.60 8.64
N ASN A 550 -29.86 2.26 7.74
CA ASN A 550 -31.30 2.05 7.57
C ASN A 550 -31.54 0.83 6.69
N CYS A 551 -32.30 -0.12 7.20
CA CYS A 551 -32.69 -1.36 6.54
C CYS A 551 -34.20 -1.36 6.30
N GLU A 552 -34.63 -1.59 5.06
CA GLU A 552 -36.05 -1.67 4.68
C GLU A 552 -36.30 -2.93 3.83
N TRP A 553 -37.41 -3.62 4.05
CA TRP A 553 -37.78 -4.82 3.29
C TRP A 553 -39.30 -4.97 3.09
N ASN A 554 -39.66 -5.50 1.92
CA ASN A 554 -41.05 -5.62 1.47
C ASN A 554 -41.42 -7.08 1.10
N SER A 555 -42.72 -7.38 1.10
CA SER A 555 -43.28 -8.73 0.89
C SER A 555 -42.90 -9.34 -0.45
N ASP A 556 -42.01 -10.32 -0.40
CA ASP A 556 -42.18 -11.61 -1.10
C ASP A 556 -41.01 -12.56 -0.74
N SER A 557 -40.67 -12.66 0.54
CA SER A 557 -39.46 -13.36 1.01
C SER A 557 -39.61 -14.85 1.26
N ALA A 558 -38.52 -15.58 1.00
CA ALA A 558 -38.23 -16.97 1.37
C ALA A 558 -37.26 -17.01 2.56
N PRO A 559 -37.34 -18.00 3.47
CA PRO A 559 -36.51 -18.03 4.67
C PRO A 559 -35.16 -18.74 4.44
N ILE A 560 -34.08 -18.32 5.13
CA ILE A 560 -32.83 -19.15 5.24
C ILE A 560 -33.16 -20.54 5.78
N ILE A 561 -34.20 -20.59 6.62
CA ILE A 561 -34.62 -21.74 7.38
C ILE A 561 -36.01 -22.20 6.87
N GLY A 562 -36.08 -22.68 5.62
CA GLY A 562 -37.28 -23.36 5.11
C GLY A 562 -37.47 -23.44 3.59
N SER A 563 -37.26 -24.66 3.05
CA SER A 563 -37.85 -25.23 1.82
C SER A 563 -37.21 -25.02 0.43
N SER A 564 -36.94 -26.18 -0.21
CA SER A 564 -36.85 -26.54 -1.64
C SER A 564 -36.09 -25.69 -2.68
N ASP A 565 -35.01 -26.30 -3.18
CA ASP A 565 -34.35 -26.26 -4.49
C ASP A 565 -33.96 -24.98 -5.23
N TYR A 566 -34.56 -23.78 -5.10
CA TYR A 566 -33.97 -22.55 -5.71
C TYR A 566 -34.60 -21.24 -5.17
N GLU A 567 -34.58 -21.00 -3.86
CA GLU A 567 -34.91 -19.69 -3.29
C GLU A 567 -33.87 -19.34 -2.20
N TYR A 568 -33.08 -18.28 -2.44
CA TYR A 568 -31.99 -17.84 -1.56
C TYR A 568 -32.54 -17.20 -0.26
N GLY A 569 -31.75 -17.24 0.82
CA GLY A 569 -32.08 -16.64 2.11
C GLY A 569 -32.37 -15.14 2.04
N ARG A 570 -32.98 -14.56 3.08
CA ARG A 570 -33.30 -13.12 3.18
C ARG A 570 -32.86 -12.51 4.49
N ASP A 571 -31.59 -12.16 4.54
CA ASP A 571 -30.98 -11.49 5.67
C ASP A 571 -30.33 -10.16 5.29
N PHE A 572 -30.24 -9.30 6.30
CA PHE A 572 -29.19 -8.29 6.35
C PHE A 572 -28.06 -8.84 7.20
N TYR A 573 -26.83 -8.74 6.72
CA TYR A 573 -25.65 -9.19 7.46
C TYR A 573 -24.54 -8.16 7.45
N VAL A 574 -23.82 -8.10 8.56
CA VAL A 574 -22.60 -7.31 8.72
C VAL A 574 -21.56 -8.17 9.43
N GLY A 575 -20.38 -8.32 8.85
CA GLY A 575 -19.29 -9.08 9.48
C GLY A 575 -18.20 -9.52 8.52
N LEU A 576 -17.52 -10.61 8.84
CA LEU A 576 -16.32 -11.08 8.11
C LEU A 576 -16.68 -12.15 7.08
N ASN A 577 -16.17 -12.00 5.85
CA ASN A 577 -16.34 -12.92 4.72
C ASN A 577 -14.99 -13.39 4.17
N ASN A 578 -14.87 -14.67 3.80
CA ASN A 578 -13.73 -15.27 3.09
C ASN A 578 -12.36 -15.00 3.72
N LEU A 579 -12.14 -15.61 4.87
CA LEU A 579 -10.82 -15.78 5.44
C LEU A 579 -10.00 -16.76 4.59
N ASP A 580 -9.43 -16.32 3.45
CA ASP A 580 -8.49 -17.11 2.63
C ASP A 580 -7.36 -16.26 1.99
N GLU A 581 -6.22 -16.92 1.81
CA GLU A 581 -4.88 -16.44 1.47
C GLU A 581 -4.78 -15.78 0.07
N GLY A 582 -5.31 -14.56 -0.07
CA GLY A 582 -5.10 -13.77 -1.30
C GLY A 582 -5.42 -12.30 -1.20
N ARG A 583 -6.03 -11.85 -0.09
CA ARG A 583 -6.33 -10.44 0.19
C ARG A 583 -6.13 -10.14 1.68
N GLY A 584 -4.88 -10.21 2.13
CA GLY A 584 -4.38 -9.47 3.30
C GLY A 584 -4.96 -9.76 4.69
N ASN A 585 -5.93 -10.65 4.87
CA ASN A 585 -6.41 -11.05 6.20
C ASN A 585 -6.29 -12.58 6.37
N SER A 586 -5.46 -12.96 7.31
CA SER A 586 -5.16 -14.32 7.76
C SER A 586 -6.43 -15.08 8.16
N VAL A 587 -6.45 -16.38 7.82
CA VAL A 587 -7.38 -17.35 8.40
C VAL A 587 -7.33 -17.24 9.92
N ILE A 588 -8.44 -16.89 10.57
CA ILE A 588 -8.56 -16.99 12.02
C ILE A 588 -8.59 -18.50 12.34
N GLY A 589 -7.43 -19.05 12.71
CA GLY A 589 -7.36 -20.42 13.21
C GLY A 589 -8.27 -20.57 14.44
N ASN A 590 -8.74 -21.79 14.71
CA ASN A 590 -9.59 -22.20 15.85
C ASN A 590 -9.21 -21.68 17.27
N SER A 591 -8.16 -20.86 17.40
CA SER A 591 -7.57 -20.32 18.63
C SER A 591 -7.75 -18.82 18.87
N GLU A 592 -8.23 -18.00 17.92
CA GLU A 592 -8.44 -16.56 18.18
C GLU A 592 -9.87 -16.28 18.64
N ASP A 593 -10.04 -15.48 19.68
CA ASP A 593 -11.37 -15.12 20.18
C ASP A 593 -12.04 -14.16 19.20
N LEU A 594 -13.30 -14.42 18.84
CA LEU A 594 -14.04 -13.66 17.84
C LEU A 594 -15.39 -13.24 18.43
N LEU A 595 -15.56 -11.94 18.65
CA LEU A 595 -16.76 -11.36 19.22
C LEU A 595 -17.54 -10.60 18.15
N ILE A 596 -18.87 -10.76 18.19
CA ILE A 596 -19.82 -10.00 17.39
C ILE A 596 -20.71 -9.23 18.36
N ASP A 597 -20.45 -7.93 18.49
CA ASP A 597 -21.29 -7.01 19.25
C ASP A 597 -22.24 -6.29 18.31
N TYR A 598 -23.51 -6.17 18.70
CA TYR A 598 -24.51 -5.52 17.88
C TYR A 598 -25.47 -4.65 18.68
N SER A 599 -25.93 -3.59 18.04
CA SER A 599 -27.03 -2.72 18.48
C SER A 599 -27.94 -2.43 17.30
N ILE A 600 -29.22 -2.76 17.45
CA ILE A 600 -30.22 -2.61 16.38
C ILE A 600 -31.55 -2.12 16.94
N ASP A 601 -32.16 -1.16 16.23
CA ASP A 601 -33.50 -0.67 16.50
C ASP A 601 -34.47 -1.32 15.51
N ILE A 602 -35.39 -2.15 15.99
CA ILE A 602 -36.43 -2.78 15.17
C ILE A 602 -37.67 -1.91 15.19
N GLY A 603 -38.15 -1.51 14.01
CA GLY A 603 -39.41 -0.78 13.83
C GLY A 603 -40.64 -1.67 13.92
N ASP A 604 -41.80 -1.12 13.55
CA ASP A 604 -43.04 -1.90 13.46
C ASP A 604 -42.93 -2.93 12.32
N VAL A 605 -42.89 -4.22 12.67
CA VAL A 605 -42.90 -5.32 11.71
C VAL A 605 -44.33 -5.80 11.50
N LYS A 606 -44.82 -5.74 10.26
CA LYS A 606 -46.18 -6.15 9.91
C LYS A 606 -46.17 -7.51 9.20
N ALA A 607 -46.88 -8.46 9.79
CA ALA A 607 -47.11 -9.78 9.22
C ALA A 607 -47.93 -9.72 7.92
N ILE A 608 -47.47 -10.48 6.92
CA ILE A 608 -48.12 -10.60 5.60
C ILE A 608 -48.46 -12.07 5.28
N LYS A 609 -47.70 -13.01 5.84
CA LYS A 609 -47.96 -14.46 5.79
C LYS A 609 -48.28 -15.01 7.19
N ASP A 610 -48.96 -16.16 7.22
CA ASP A 610 -49.35 -16.83 8.47
C ASP A 610 -48.13 -17.39 9.24
N ASP A 611 -47.07 -17.77 8.54
CA ASP A 611 -45.81 -18.33 9.05
C ASP A 611 -44.66 -17.31 9.10
N HIS A 612 -44.98 -16.03 9.26
CA HIS A 612 -44.00 -14.95 9.35
C HIS A 612 -43.11 -15.07 10.60
N TYR A 613 -41.87 -14.62 10.46
CA TYR A 613 -40.94 -14.49 11.59
C TYR A 613 -39.87 -13.43 11.32
N TRP A 614 -39.20 -12.98 12.38
CA TRP A 614 -37.93 -12.26 12.27
C TRP A 614 -36.99 -12.72 13.39
N VAL A 615 -35.68 -12.73 13.12
CA VAL A 615 -34.63 -13.14 14.06
C VAL A 615 -33.49 -12.14 14.06
N ILE A 616 -33.01 -11.77 15.25
CA ILE A 616 -31.76 -11.05 15.48
C ILE A 616 -30.77 -12.01 16.14
N GLY A 617 -29.55 -12.04 15.62
CA GLY A 617 -28.44 -12.72 16.26
C GLY A 617 -27.23 -12.78 15.34
N GLY A 618 -26.72 -13.99 15.09
CA GLY A 618 -25.52 -14.16 14.28
C GLY A 618 -25.50 -15.43 13.45
N SER A 619 -24.59 -15.48 12.49
CA SER A 619 -24.33 -16.63 11.63
C SER A 619 -22.83 -16.91 11.61
N ILE A 620 -22.46 -18.16 11.84
CA ILE A 620 -21.07 -18.63 11.82
C ILE A 620 -21.00 -19.81 10.85
N THR A 621 -20.13 -19.72 9.85
CA THR A 621 -19.81 -20.88 9.00
C THR A 621 -18.41 -21.33 9.36
N SER A 622 -18.27 -22.61 9.72
CA SER A 622 -16.96 -23.23 9.91
C SER A 622 -16.68 -24.25 8.81
N TYR A 623 -15.54 -24.14 8.14
CA TYR A 623 -15.28 -24.89 6.91
C TYR A 623 -14.24 -25.99 7.11
N ASN A 624 -14.50 -27.18 6.57
CA ASN A 624 -13.56 -28.28 6.61
C ASN A 624 -12.42 -28.06 5.60
N THR A 625 -11.24 -27.68 6.08
CA THR A 625 -10.06 -27.40 5.23
C THR A 625 -9.66 -28.58 4.34
N ALA A 626 -9.94 -29.82 4.75
CA ALA A 626 -9.73 -30.99 3.90
C ALA A 626 -10.70 -31.02 2.70
N ALA A 627 -11.92 -30.50 2.86
CA ALA A 627 -12.90 -30.39 1.79
C ALA A 627 -12.54 -29.29 0.77
N LEU A 628 -11.97 -28.15 1.21
CA LEU A 628 -11.44 -27.12 0.28
C LEU A 628 -10.40 -27.70 -0.66
N ASN A 629 -9.53 -28.55 -0.13
CA ASN A 629 -8.45 -29.20 -0.86
C ASN A 629 -8.90 -30.43 -1.66
N GLY A 630 -10.22 -30.69 -1.77
CA GLY A 630 -10.77 -31.84 -2.48
C GLY A 630 -10.48 -33.21 -1.82
N ASN A 631 -10.00 -33.20 -0.58
CA ASN A 631 -9.58 -34.37 0.20
C ASN A 631 -10.59 -34.74 1.31
N GLU A 632 -11.86 -34.36 1.16
CA GLU A 632 -12.91 -34.65 2.14
C GLU A 632 -13.11 -36.17 2.37
N ASN A 633 -13.17 -36.56 3.65
CA ASN A 633 -13.57 -37.90 4.05
C ASN A 633 -15.08 -38.10 3.81
N ILE A 634 -15.48 -39.29 3.36
CA ILE A 634 -16.89 -39.61 3.10
C ILE A 634 -17.78 -39.54 4.36
N ASP A 635 -17.16 -39.69 5.53
CA ASP A 635 -17.83 -39.65 6.84
C ASP A 635 -17.89 -38.25 7.48
N ASP A 636 -17.40 -37.22 6.78
CA ASP A 636 -17.36 -35.82 7.25
C ASP A 636 -18.22 -34.90 6.38
N TYR A 637 -18.73 -33.82 6.99
CA TYR A 637 -19.40 -32.73 6.28
C TYR A 637 -18.37 -31.78 5.66
N THR A 638 -18.79 -31.06 4.63
CA THR A 638 -17.98 -30.04 3.94
C THR A 638 -17.81 -28.80 4.81
N ASP A 639 -18.84 -28.42 5.55
CA ASP A 639 -18.84 -27.32 6.51
C ASP A 639 -19.93 -27.53 7.59
N CYS A 640 -19.89 -26.69 8.61
CA CYS A 640 -20.91 -26.60 9.65
C CYS A 640 -21.41 -25.15 9.74
N ASN A 641 -22.70 -24.94 9.48
CA ASN A 641 -23.38 -23.65 9.51
C ASN A 641 -24.17 -23.50 10.81
N ILE A 642 -23.83 -22.49 11.60
CA ILE A 642 -24.39 -22.25 12.92
C ILE A 642 -25.17 -20.93 12.87
N PHE A 643 -26.48 -21.02 13.09
CA PHE A 643 -27.37 -19.87 13.16
C PHE A 643 -27.78 -19.61 14.61
N ILE A 644 -27.62 -18.37 15.06
CA ILE A 644 -27.79 -17.95 16.45
C ILE A 644 -29.01 -17.04 16.53
N ALA A 645 -30.03 -17.48 17.26
CA ALA A 645 -31.25 -16.74 17.48
C ALA A 645 -31.29 -16.19 18.91
N ASP A 646 -30.88 -14.94 19.07
CA ASP A 646 -30.86 -14.23 20.34
C ASP A 646 -32.23 -13.63 20.67
N LYS A 647 -32.85 -12.98 19.69
CA LYS A 647 -34.23 -12.46 19.75
C LYS A 647 -34.99 -12.92 18.52
N TRP A 648 -36.24 -13.33 18.69
CA TRP A 648 -37.12 -13.59 17.56
C TRP A 648 -38.59 -13.32 17.89
N GLU A 649 -39.41 -13.23 16.85
CA GLU A 649 -40.88 -13.26 16.92
C GLU A 649 -41.40 -14.13 15.79
N GLY A 650 -42.52 -14.84 16.03
CA GLY A 650 -43.04 -15.86 15.10
C GLY A 650 -42.49 -17.27 15.37
N GLU A 651 -43.05 -18.25 14.65
CA GLU A 651 -42.59 -19.64 14.70
C GLU A 651 -41.65 -19.93 13.52
N PHE A 652 -40.42 -20.34 13.81
CA PHE A 652 -39.44 -20.76 12.80
C PHE A 652 -38.77 -22.08 13.21
N ALA A 653 -38.44 -22.91 12.22
CA ALA A 653 -37.78 -24.21 12.42
C ALA A 653 -37.03 -24.65 11.15
N PHE A 654 -35.86 -25.27 11.31
CA PHE A 654 -35.11 -25.85 10.18
C PHE A 654 -35.95 -26.88 9.41
N ARG A 655 -36.26 -26.59 8.14
CA ARG A 655 -36.98 -27.53 7.26
C ARG A 655 -36.33 -27.55 5.89
N LYS A 656 -35.50 -28.56 5.63
CA LYS A 656 -34.96 -28.84 4.29
C LYS A 656 -35.40 -30.26 3.87
N PRO A 657 -36.06 -30.45 2.71
CA PRO A 657 -36.64 -31.75 2.34
C PRO A 657 -35.65 -32.92 2.28
N SER A 658 -34.37 -32.64 2.04
CA SER A 658 -33.29 -33.63 1.97
C SER A 658 -32.58 -33.89 3.31
N PHE A 659 -33.05 -33.28 4.39
CA PHE A 659 -32.43 -33.35 5.71
C PHE A 659 -33.31 -34.13 6.68
N ASN A 660 -32.69 -34.73 7.68
CA ASN A 660 -33.41 -35.37 8.78
C ASN A 660 -34.21 -34.34 9.60
N ASP A 661 -35.28 -34.80 10.26
CA ASP A 661 -36.04 -33.95 11.19
C ASP A 661 -35.10 -33.33 12.24
N PRO A 662 -35.22 -32.02 12.53
CA PRO A 662 -34.39 -31.35 13.53
C PRO A 662 -34.50 -32.03 14.90
N LYS A 663 -33.36 -32.22 15.56
CA LYS A 663 -33.28 -32.85 16.89
C LYS A 663 -32.59 -31.94 17.88
N GLU A 664 -33.14 -31.87 19.08
CA GLU A 664 -32.50 -31.24 20.22
C GLU A 664 -31.32 -32.11 20.67
N PHE A 665 -30.14 -31.49 20.74
CA PHE A 665 -28.87 -32.18 20.96
C PHE A 665 -28.26 -31.88 22.34
N GLY A 666 -28.71 -30.80 22.98
CA GLY A 666 -28.30 -30.39 24.31
C GLY A 666 -28.41 -28.89 24.51
N THR A 667 -27.70 -28.39 25.52
CA THR A 667 -27.62 -26.95 25.83
C THR A 667 -26.16 -26.56 25.96
N ILE A 668 -25.79 -25.38 25.47
CA ILE A 668 -24.49 -24.75 25.72
C ILE A 668 -24.68 -23.42 26.47
N GLU A 669 -23.64 -23.00 27.18
CA GLU A 669 -23.57 -21.67 27.77
C GLU A 669 -22.31 -20.98 27.25
N SER A 670 -22.50 -19.82 26.62
CA SER A 670 -21.42 -19.01 26.03
C SER A 670 -21.65 -17.54 26.37
N ASN A 671 -20.59 -16.84 26.80
CA ASN A 671 -20.66 -15.46 27.29
C ASN A 671 -21.79 -15.20 28.33
N GLY A 672 -22.07 -16.20 29.19
CA GLY A 672 -23.15 -16.14 30.18
C GLY A 672 -24.58 -16.29 29.62
N VAL A 673 -24.72 -16.59 28.33
CA VAL A 673 -26.00 -16.83 27.65
C VAL A 673 -26.18 -18.31 27.38
N LYS A 674 -27.37 -18.83 27.70
CA LYS A 674 -27.73 -20.25 27.50
C LYS A 674 -28.49 -20.44 26.20
N TYR A 675 -28.07 -21.43 25.43
CA TYR A 675 -28.65 -21.77 24.13
C TYR A 675 -29.06 -23.24 24.08
N ASP A 676 -30.28 -23.51 23.62
CA ASP A 676 -30.70 -24.83 23.19
C ASP A 676 -30.10 -25.12 21.81
N VAL A 677 -29.46 -26.28 21.67
CA VAL A 677 -28.77 -26.72 20.45
C VAL A 677 -29.69 -27.65 19.66
N ILE A 678 -30.11 -27.20 18.50
CA ILE A 678 -30.99 -27.96 17.59
C ILE A 678 -30.21 -28.23 16.30
N VAL A 679 -30.08 -29.50 15.93
CA VAL A 679 -29.24 -29.90 14.80
C VAL A 679 -30.07 -30.58 13.72
N SER A 680 -29.79 -30.25 12.46
CA SER A 680 -30.39 -30.85 11.27
C SER A 680 -29.29 -31.25 10.30
N MET A 681 -29.34 -32.49 9.81
CA MET A 681 -28.25 -33.12 9.07
C MET A 681 -28.77 -33.87 7.83
N PRO A 682 -28.08 -33.77 6.67
CA PRO A 682 -28.35 -34.63 5.53
C PRO A 682 -27.78 -36.04 5.75
N ASP A 683 -28.41 -37.04 5.13
CA ASP A 683 -27.97 -38.44 5.19
C ASP A 683 -26.63 -38.66 4.48
N VAL A 684 -26.36 -37.88 3.43
CA VAL A 684 -25.08 -37.86 2.72
C VAL A 684 -24.25 -36.72 3.28
N LYS A 685 -23.08 -37.04 3.83
CA LYS A 685 -22.20 -36.04 4.47
C LYS A 685 -21.29 -35.34 3.47
N LYS A 686 -20.59 -36.12 2.65
CA LYS A 686 -19.70 -35.63 1.60
C LYS A 686 -20.41 -34.62 0.69
N GLY A 687 -19.79 -33.46 0.46
CA GLY A 687 -20.36 -32.39 -0.37
C GLY A 687 -21.60 -31.70 0.23
N ASN A 688 -21.90 -31.92 1.51
CA ASN A 688 -23.04 -31.31 2.20
C ASN A 688 -22.63 -30.69 3.54
N SER A 689 -23.47 -29.78 4.01
CA SER A 689 -23.30 -29.03 5.24
C SER A 689 -24.10 -29.61 6.41
N GLU A 690 -23.54 -29.52 7.62
CA GLU A 690 -24.28 -29.67 8.88
C GLU A 690 -24.89 -28.32 9.30
N TYR A 691 -26.11 -28.31 9.86
CA TYR A 691 -26.77 -27.07 10.30
C TYR A 691 -27.15 -27.14 11.77
N VAL A 692 -26.73 -26.12 12.53
CA VAL A 692 -26.96 -25.97 13.96
C VAL A 692 -27.74 -24.68 14.20
N LEU A 693 -28.86 -24.77 14.93
CA LEU A 693 -29.62 -23.63 15.43
C LEU A 693 -29.38 -23.53 16.93
N LEU A 694 -28.90 -22.37 17.36
CA LEU A 694 -28.78 -22.00 18.75
C LEU A 694 -29.94 -21.08 19.11
N LYS A 695 -30.90 -21.57 19.91
CA LYS A 695 -32.01 -20.75 20.41
C LYS A 695 -31.72 -20.31 21.84
N ARG A 696 -31.65 -19.00 22.06
CA ARG A 696 -31.43 -18.44 23.39
C ARG A 696 -32.62 -18.79 24.30
N GLN A 697 -32.34 -19.34 25.49
CA GLN A 697 -33.40 -19.73 26.44
C GLN A 697 -34.14 -18.50 27.02
N GLU A 698 -33.40 -17.43 27.28
CA GLU A 698 -33.92 -16.17 27.81
C GLU A 698 -33.65 -15.02 26.83
N GLN A 699 -34.66 -14.66 26.03
CA GLN A 699 -34.54 -13.60 25.02
C GLN A 699 -34.31 -12.21 25.66
N PRO A 700 -33.53 -11.32 25.02
CA PRO A 700 -33.27 -9.99 25.54
C PRO A 700 -34.54 -9.10 25.47
N GLU A 701 -34.74 -8.29 26.50
CA GLU A 701 -35.76 -7.24 26.53
C GLU A 701 -35.24 -5.95 25.86
N PRO A 702 -36.13 -5.06 25.38
CA PRO A 702 -35.73 -3.79 24.79
C PRO A 702 -34.92 -2.90 25.75
N VAL A 703 -33.93 -2.19 25.22
CA VAL A 703 -33.11 -1.22 25.97
C VAL A 703 -33.67 0.19 25.81
N GLU A 704 -33.84 0.92 26.91
CA GLU A 704 -34.24 2.32 26.89
C GLU A 704 -33.08 3.21 26.41
N ALA A 705 -33.29 3.95 25.32
CA ALA A 705 -32.30 4.90 24.81
C ALA A 705 -32.98 6.13 24.18
N SER A 706 -32.38 7.31 24.35
CA SER A 706 -32.98 8.59 24.00
C SER A 706 -32.99 8.91 22.50
N ASP A 707 -32.22 8.18 21.70
CA ASP A 707 -32.04 8.39 20.26
C ASP A 707 -32.79 7.35 19.39
N VAL A 708 -33.64 6.53 20.03
CA VAL A 708 -34.50 5.55 19.35
C VAL A 708 -35.65 6.31 18.69
N SER A 709 -35.86 6.08 17.40
CA SER A 709 -36.98 6.66 16.64
C SER A 709 -38.33 6.20 17.20
N ASP A 710 -39.34 7.07 17.14
CA ASP A 710 -40.71 6.72 17.50
C ASP A 710 -41.16 5.44 16.77
N GLY A 711 -41.72 4.48 17.51
CA GLY A 711 -42.15 3.18 16.97
C GLY A 711 -41.05 2.12 16.84
N HIS A 712 -39.82 2.39 17.27
CA HIS A 712 -38.74 1.41 17.29
C HIS A 712 -38.42 0.91 18.70
N LYS A 713 -37.85 -0.29 18.78
CA LYS A 713 -37.33 -0.91 20.02
C LYS A 713 -35.87 -1.32 19.82
N ARG A 714 -35.00 -0.88 20.73
CA ARG A 714 -33.56 -1.20 20.69
C ARG A 714 -33.28 -2.56 21.32
N TYR A 715 -32.50 -3.38 20.62
CA TYR A 715 -31.93 -4.61 21.13
C TYR A 715 -30.42 -4.59 20.97
N THR A 716 -29.71 -5.08 21.98
CA THR A 716 -28.25 -5.19 21.99
C THR A 716 -27.85 -6.60 22.38
N GLY A 717 -26.76 -7.10 21.82
CA GLY A 717 -26.24 -8.41 22.16
C GLY A 717 -24.76 -8.55 21.83
N SER A 718 -24.17 -9.63 22.34
CA SER A 718 -22.76 -9.98 22.19
C SER A 718 -22.65 -11.49 22.00
N ILE A 719 -22.04 -11.91 20.90
CA ILE A 719 -21.89 -13.32 20.51
C ILE A 719 -20.41 -13.67 20.49
N ASP A 720 -20.01 -14.66 21.29
CA ASP A 720 -18.66 -15.24 21.29
C ASP A 720 -18.61 -16.44 20.34
N ALA A 721 -18.26 -16.16 19.08
CA ALA A 721 -18.25 -17.16 18.03
C ALA A 721 -17.24 -18.29 18.30
N ALA A 722 -16.08 -17.94 18.88
CA ALA A 722 -15.02 -18.88 19.20
C ALA A 722 -15.42 -19.81 20.37
N ASP A 723 -16.00 -19.28 21.45
CA ASP A 723 -16.49 -20.10 22.56
C ASP A 723 -17.66 -20.99 22.12
N ILE A 724 -18.59 -20.50 21.30
CA ILE A 724 -19.68 -21.31 20.74
C ILE A 724 -19.13 -22.54 19.99
N ILE A 725 -18.15 -22.35 19.10
CA ILE A 725 -17.47 -23.43 18.37
C ILE A 725 -16.84 -24.43 19.35
N LYS A 726 -16.11 -23.95 20.37
CA LYS A 726 -15.50 -24.79 21.42
C LYS A 726 -16.55 -25.61 22.19
N LYS A 727 -17.69 -25.01 22.55
CA LYS A 727 -18.79 -25.69 23.27
C LYS A 727 -19.50 -26.72 22.41
N LEU A 728 -19.74 -26.43 21.13
CA LEU A 728 -20.37 -27.37 20.20
C LEU A 728 -19.49 -28.61 19.98
N ASN A 729 -18.18 -28.43 19.82
CA ASN A 729 -17.22 -29.55 19.82
C ASN A 729 -17.28 -30.36 21.12
N GLY A 730 -17.41 -29.70 22.28
CA GLY A 730 -17.59 -30.35 23.57
C GLY A 730 -18.88 -31.18 23.69
N LEU A 731 -19.94 -30.83 22.93
CA LEU A 731 -21.17 -31.61 22.83
C LEU A 731 -21.09 -32.74 21.79
N GLY A 732 -19.97 -32.86 21.06
CA GLY A 732 -19.77 -33.89 20.03
C GLY A 732 -20.30 -33.50 18.64
N ILE A 733 -20.63 -32.24 18.42
CA ILE A 733 -20.91 -31.68 17.08
C ILE A 733 -19.56 -31.26 16.50
N LYS A 734 -19.19 -31.82 15.35
CA LYS A 734 -17.86 -31.59 14.75
C LYS A 734 -17.87 -30.27 13.98
N THR A 735 -17.24 -29.25 14.53
CA THR A 735 -17.04 -27.97 13.84
C THR A 735 -15.59 -27.83 13.36
N TYR A 736 -15.33 -26.84 12.50
CA TYR A 736 -14.03 -26.61 11.86
C TYR A 736 -13.52 -25.19 12.12
N ASP A 737 -12.52 -24.73 11.36
CA ASP A 737 -12.05 -23.33 11.41
C ASP A 737 -13.16 -22.38 10.96
N ILE A 738 -13.30 -21.24 11.64
CA ILE A 738 -14.32 -20.23 11.31
C ILE A 738 -13.93 -19.58 9.99
N TRP A 739 -14.84 -19.66 9.02
CA TRP A 739 -14.68 -19.07 7.69
C TRP A 739 -15.42 -17.74 7.58
N ASN A 740 -16.64 -17.71 8.12
CA ASN A 740 -17.52 -16.55 8.13
C ASN A 740 -18.11 -16.32 9.52
N ALA A 741 -18.26 -15.05 9.90
CA ALA A 741 -18.90 -14.65 11.14
C ALA A 741 -19.63 -13.33 10.93
N TYR A 742 -20.95 -13.35 11.09
CA TYR A 742 -21.83 -12.23 10.81
C TYR A 742 -22.79 -11.95 11.97
N PHE A 743 -23.05 -10.68 12.22
CA PHE A 743 -24.35 -10.26 12.73
C PHE A 743 -25.41 -10.49 11.66
N VAL A 744 -26.60 -10.96 12.05
CA VAL A 744 -27.71 -11.23 11.12
C VAL A 744 -29.04 -10.70 11.64
N LEU A 745 -29.79 -10.04 10.75
CA LEU A 745 -31.24 -9.85 10.83
C LEU A 745 -31.91 -10.67 9.71
N ASP A 746 -32.52 -11.80 10.07
CA ASP A 746 -33.26 -12.67 9.14
C ASP A 746 -34.76 -12.36 9.21
N VAL A 747 -35.41 -12.19 8.05
CA VAL A 747 -36.81 -11.74 7.97
C VAL A 747 -37.63 -12.55 6.96
N TYR A 748 -38.81 -13.01 7.38
CA TYR A 748 -39.69 -13.83 6.54
C TYR A 748 -41.17 -13.45 6.67
N GLY A 749 -41.84 -13.33 5.53
CA GLY A 749 -43.30 -13.21 5.47
C GLY A 749 -43.85 -11.92 6.10
N ASN A 750 -43.03 -10.89 6.23
CA ASN A 750 -43.38 -9.60 6.83
C ASN A 750 -42.77 -8.43 6.04
N GLU A 751 -43.28 -7.23 6.30
CA GLU A 751 -42.68 -5.95 5.89
C GLU A 751 -42.25 -5.18 7.14
N GLY A 752 -41.17 -4.42 7.04
CA GLY A 752 -40.68 -3.66 8.18
C GLY A 752 -39.44 -2.84 7.88
N SER A 753 -38.96 -2.17 8.93
CA SER A 753 -37.74 -1.39 8.92
C SER A 753 -36.91 -1.69 10.17
N ALA A 754 -35.61 -1.54 10.03
CA ALA A 754 -34.68 -1.60 11.15
C ALA A 754 -33.57 -0.56 10.95
N VAL A 755 -32.95 -0.16 12.05
CA VAL A 755 -31.74 0.66 12.04
C VAL A 755 -30.64 -0.11 12.74
N ILE A 756 -29.67 -0.59 11.99
CA ILE A 756 -28.45 -1.16 12.57
C ILE A 756 -27.62 0.03 13.07
N ASN A 757 -27.51 0.20 14.38
CA ASN A 757 -26.79 1.31 14.99
C ASN A 757 -25.28 1.08 14.97
N SER A 758 -24.89 -0.16 15.31
CA SER A 758 -23.50 -0.58 15.33
C SER A 758 -23.44 -2.10 15.20
N VAL A 759 -22.48 -2.57 14.41
CA VAL A 759 -22.00 -3.95 14.43
C VAL A 759 -20.49 -3.87 14.50
N ASP A 760 -19.94 -4.57 15.47
CA ASP A 760 -18.51 -4.63 15.69
C ASP A 760 -18.09 -6.09 15.70
N VAL A 761 -17.36 -6.50 14.66
CA VAL A 761 -16.83 -7.86 14.54
C VAL A 761 -15.34 -7.78 14.77
N LYS A 762 -14.95 -8.10 16.00
CA LYS A 762 -13.56 -8.03 16.45
C LYS A 762 -13.02 -9.45 16.56
N GLY A 763 -12.09 -9.79 15.66
CA GLY A 763 -11.06 -10.74 16.03
C GLY A 763 -10.30 -10.10 17.17
N MET A 764 -10.34 -10.68 18.37
CA MET A 764 -9.45 -10.28 19.43
C MET A 764 -8.04 -10.70 19.01
N LYS A 765 -7.39 -9.86 18.21
CA LYS A 765 -5.96 -9.71 18.35
C LYS A 765 -5.75 -9.36 19.81
N ASN A 766 -4.82 -10.06 20.46
CA ASN A 766 -4.18 -9.54 21.66
C ASN A 766 -3.36 -8.29 21.29
N GLU A 767 -3.99 -7.23 20.79
CA GLU A 767 -3.45 -5.88 20.87
C GLU A 767 -3.99 -5.31 22.18
N GLU A 768 -3.28 -5.63 23.27
CA GLU A 768 -3.47 -4.95 24.54
C GLU A 768 -3.20 -3.45 24.33
N ILE A 769 -4.24 -2.60 24.37
CA ILE A 769 -4.01 -1.21 24.79
C ILE A 769 -3.66 -1.28 26.27
N THR A 770 -2.37 -1.35 26.57
CA THR A 770 -1.85 -1.28 27.94
C THR A 770 -1.95 0.14 28.45
N TYR A 771 -2.97 0.42 29.26
CA TYR A 771 -3.01 1.61 30.11
C TYR A 771 -1.94 1.49 31.21
N THR A 772 -1.29 2.60 31.55
CA THR A 772 -0.30 2.66 32.63
C THR A 772 -0.91 3.21 33.92
N ASN A 773 -0.19 3.10 35.05
CA ASN A 773 -0.59 3.80 36.27
C ASN A 773 -0.62 5.33 36.10
N ASP A 774 0.19 5.87 35.17
CA ASP A 774 0.17 7.30 34.83
C ASP A 774 -1.11 7.70 34.08
N ASP A 775 -1.60 6.84 33.18
CA ASP A 775 -2.90 7.04 32.51
C ASP A 775 -4.06 7.01 33.51
N LEU A 776 -4.00 6.09 34.48
CA LEU A 776 -4.97 6.03 35.57
C LEU A 776 -4.96 7.30 36.44
N ASP A 777 -3.77 7.80 36.76
CA ASP A 777 -3.61 9.01 37.54
C ASP A 777 -4.06 10.27 36.77
N LYS A 778 -3.79 10.32 35.46
CA LYS A 778 -4.26 11.39 34.56
C LYS A 778 -5.78 11.40 34.44
N LEU A 779 -6.41 10.25 34.18
CA LEU A 779 -7.87 10.14 34.10
C LEU A 779 -8.51 10.46 35.46
N SER A 780 -7.96 9.94 36.55
CA SER A 780 -8.41 10.26 37.92
C SER A 780 -8.31 11.75 38.24
N ALA A 781 -7.21 12.41 37.86
CA ALA A 781 -7.01 13.84 38.06
C ALA A 781 -7.91 14.69 37.15
N PHE A 782 -8.14 14.26 35.91
CA PHE A 782 -9.09 14.85 34.96
C PHE A 782 -10.52 14.83 35.51
N ILE A 783 -11.00 13.67 35.99
CA ILE A 783 -12.33 13.52 36.61
C ILE A 783 -12.48 14.39 37.86
N LEU A 784 -11.40 14.62 38.60
CA LEU A 784 -11.37 15.51 39.77
C LEU A 784 -11.23 17.01 39.40
N GLY A 785 -11.28 17.36 38.12
CA GLY A 785 -11.23 18.74 37.62
C GLY A 785 -9.86 19.41 37.77
N LYS A 786 -8.78 18.62 37.88
CA LYS A 786 -7.41 19.13 37.93
C LYS A 786 -6.87 19.34 36.51
N LYS A 787 -5.94 20.30 36.36
CA LYS A 787 -5.25 20.51 35.09
C LYS A 787 -4.21 19.41 34.89
N VAL A 788 -4.35 18.62 33.84
CA VAL A 788 -3.45 17.52 33.45
C VAL A 788 -3.06 17.67 31.98
N ASP A 789 -1.88 17.16 31.63
CA ASP A 789 -1.35 17.15 30.27
C ASP A 789 -1.58 15.77 29.66
N ILE A 790 -2.50 15.68 28.72
CA ILE A 790 -2.90 14.46 28.02
C ILE A 790 -2.51 14.65 26.55
N LYS A 791 -1.78 13.69 26.00
CA LYS A 791 -1.27 13.76 24.63
C LYS A 791 -2.43 13.79 23.64
N GLU A 792 -2.29 14.60 22.60
CA GLU A 792 -3.29 14.67 21.52
C GLU A 792 -3.45 13.30 20.85
N GLY A 793 -4.69 12.83 20.71
CA GLY A 793 -5.03 11.49 20.22
C GLY A 793 -5.12 10.40 21.29
N THR A 794 -4.84 10.69 22.57
CA THR A 794 -5.10 9.74 23.67
C THR A 794 -6.60 9.70 23.97
N ASP A 795 -7.19 8.51 23.94
CA ASP A 795 -8.59 8.27 24.32
C ASP A 795 -8.70 7.40 25.57
N TYR A 796 -9.39 7.92 26.58
CA TYR A 796 -9.67 7.25 27.85
C TYR A 796 -11.13 6.81 27.99
N ASP A 797 -11.89 6.82 26.89
CA ASP A 797 -13.22 6.24 26.81
C ASP A 797 -13.12 4.71 26.69
N VAL A 798 -13.03 4.04 27.85
CA VAL A 798 -12.82 2.59 27.93
C VAL A 798 -14.14 1.84 27.72
N ASN A 799 -15.28 2.48 27.98
CA ASN A 799 -16.59 1.88 27.81
C ASN A 799 -17.24 2.19 26.45
N GLY A 800 -16.67 3.12 25.67
CA GLY A 800 -17.12 3.51 24.33
C GLY A 800 -18.37 4.42 24.32
N ASP A 801 -18.67 5.11 25.41
CA ASP A 801 -19.86 5.97 25.55
C ASP A 801 -19.64 7.43 25.13
N GLY A 802 -18.41 7.78 24.77
CA GLY A 802 -17.97 9.10 24.32
C GLY A 802 -17.68 10.08 25.46
N VAL A 803 -17.63 9.63 26.73
CA VAL A 803 -17.49 10.50 27.90
C VAL A 803 -16.49 9.93 28.91
N TRP A 804 -15.33 10.58 29.07
CA TRP A 804 -14.36 10.18 30.09
C TRP A 804 -14.87 10.38 31.52
N ASP A 805 -15.27 9.30 32.16
CA ASP A 805 -15.90 9.37 33.48
C ASP A 805 -15.45 8.28 34.48
N THR A 806 -16.17 8.15 35.58
CA THR A 806 -15.79 7.22 36.66
C THR A 806 -15.97 5.76 36.27
N TYR A 807 -16.82 5.44 35.29
CA TYR A 807 -16.98 4.10 34.75
C TYR A 807 -15.75 3.69 33.94
N ASP A 808 -15.21 4.58 33.11
CA ASP A 808 -13.93 4.36 32.43
C ASP A 808 -12.79 4.19 33.41
N LEU A 809 -12.75 5.03 34.45
CA LEU A 809 -11.74 4.88 35.51
C LEU A 809 -11.85 3.52 36.20
N CYS A 810 -13.06 3.01 36.40
CA CYS A 810 -13.27 1.69 37.01
C CYS A 810 -12.91 0.54 36.05
N LEU A 811 -13.19 0.68 34.76
CA LEU A 811 -12.83 -0.29 33.74
C LEU A 811 -11.33 -0.28 33.46
N MET A 812 -10.70 0.88 33.39
CA MET A 812 -9.25 1.07 33.33
C MET A 812 -8.58 0.50 34.58
N ARG A 813 -9.13 0.69 35.78
CA ARG A 813 -8.65 0.00 37.00
C ARG A 813 -8.81 -1.51 36.92
N LYS A 814 -9.90 -1.99 36.33
CA LYS A 814 -10.17 -3.42 36.18
C LYS A 814 -9.29 -4.05 35.10
N GLN A 815 -8.96 -3.32 34.04
CA GLN A 815 -7.97 -3.67 33.01
C GLN A 815 -6.57 -3.62 33.61
N LEU A 816 -6.15 -2.57 34.32
CA LEU A 816 -4.91 -2.54 35.08
C LEU A 816 -4.83 -3.66 36.12
N ALA A 817 -5.95 -4.03 36.76
CA ALA A 817 -6.00 -5.16 37.70
C ALA A 817 -6.01 -6.53 37.00
N LYS A 818 -6.52 -6.63 35.76
CA LYS A 818 -6.45 -7.82 34.90
C LYS A 818 -5.03 -7.98 34.31
N ASN A 819 -4.43 -6.91 33.80
CA ASN A 819 -3.08 -6.85 33.26
C ASN A 819 -2.03 -7.07 34.38
N ASN A 820 -2.30 -6.61 35.61
CA ASN A 820 -1.50 -6.98 36.80
C ASN A 820 -1.69 -8.43 37.27
N ASN A 821 -2.57 -9.22 36.63
CA ASN A 821 -2.78 -10.61 36.97
C ASN A 821 -2.13 -11.61 36.01
N GLU A 822 -1.50 -11.14 34.93
CA GLU A 822 -0.70 -11.96 34.02
C GLU A 822 0.71 -11.39 33.71
N ALA A 823 1.00 -10.13 34.06
CA ALA A 823 2.32 -9.56 33.82
C ALA A 823 3.34 -9.97 34.90
N TYR A 824 4.42 -10.59 34.44
CA TYR A 824 5.70 -10.68 35.13
C TYR A 824 6.38 -9.29 35.14
N VAL A 825 7.36 -9.07 36.01
CA VAL A 825 8.21 -7.88 36.02
C VAL A 825 9.08 -7.91 34.78
N GLU A 826 9.00 -6.91 33.92
CA GLU A 826 9.83 -6.81 32.72
C GLU A 826 11.32 -6.62 33.11
N PRO A 827 12.29 -7.29 32.44
CA PRO A 827 13.70 -7.08 32.72
C PRO A 827 14.17 -5.67 32.32
N ASP A 828 15.07 -5.07 33.09
CA ASP A 828 15.71 -3.79 32.73
C ASP A 828 16.43 -3.88 31.38
N ASN A 829 16.99 -5.04 31.06
CA ASN A 829 17.71 -5.29 29.82
C ASN A 829 17.29 -6.63 29.24
N ARG A 830 16.93 -6.65 27.95
CA ARG A 830 16.67 -7.88 27.20
C ARG A 830 17.95 -8.40 26.55
N CYS A 831 18.10 -9.72 26.54
CA CYS A 831 19.21 -10.42 25.91
C CYS A 831 18.76 -10.97 24.57
N VAL A 832 19.44 -10.57 23.49
CA VAL A 832 19.24 -11.15 22.15
C VAL A 832 19.87 -12.55 22.06
N PHE A 833 21.06 -12.71 22.67
CA PHE A 833 21.80 -13.98 22.74
C PHE A 833 22.11 -14.33 24.21
N GLY A 834 21.15 -14.85 24.96
CA GLY A 834 21.33 -15.16 26.38
C GLY A 834 21.77 -16.58 26.68
N THR A 835 22.27 -16.79 27.90
CA THR A 835 22.80 -18.10 28.34
C THR A 835 21.67 -19.14 28.43
N THR A 836 21.91 -20.35 27.94
CA THR A 836 20.98 -21.47 28.14
C THR A 836 21.31 -22.22 29.43
N TYR A 837 20.30 -22.43 30.27
CA TYR A 837 20.34 -23.18 31.51
C TYR A 837 19.54 -24.47 31.40
N ILE A 838 19.88 -25.49 32.18
CA ILE A 838 19.10 -26.70 32.42
C ILE A 838 18.72 -26.78 33.88
N VAL A 839 17.46 -27.14 34.12
CA VAL A 839 16.97 -27.48 35.46
C VAL A 839 17.51 -28.86 35.86
N ASN A 840 18.25 -28.92 36.96
CA ASN A 840 18.94 -30.12 37.43
C ASN A 840 18.57 -30.45 38.88
N GLY A 841 18.49 -31.74 39.20
CA GLY A 841 18.29 -32.20 40.58
C GLY A 841 16.84 -32.13 41.08
N GLU A 842 16.20 -30.96 41.05
CA GLU A 842 14.80 -30.76 41.45
C GLU A 842 14.07 -29.72 40.59
N ASN A 843 12.73 -29.71 40.66
CA ASN A 843 11.92 -28.75 39.93
C ASN A 843 12.15 -27.32 40.44
N VAL A 844 12.15 -26.35 39.53
CA VAL A 844 12.39 -24.94 39.84
C VAL A 844 11.16 -24.11 39.52
N ASN A 845 10.81 -23.17 40.38
CA ASN A 845 9.64 -22.31 40.15
C ASN A 845 10.01 -21.10 39.28
N LEU A 846 9.14 -20.79 38.33
CA LEU A 846 9.15 -19.54 37.57
C LEU A 846 8.35 -18.49 38.35
N TYR A 847 8.97 -17.38 38.72
CA TYR A 847 8.34 -16.33 39.53
C TYR A 847 7.94 -15.13 38.69
N ARG A 848 6.91 -14.38 39.11
CA ARG A 848 6.52 -13.14 38.41
C ARG A 848 7.61 -12.07 38.44
N GLY A 849 8.52 -12.05 39.40
CA GLY A 849 9.57 -11.01 39.50
C GLY A 849 10.88 -11.58 40.06
N PRO A 850 11.97 -10.79 40.07
CA PRO A 850 13.31 -11.24 40.50
C PRO A 850 13.42 -11.38 42.03
N GLY A 851 12.63 -12.30 42.59
CA GLY A 851 12.54 -12.57 44.02
C GLY A 851 11.48 -13.62 44.38
N LYS A 852 11.72 -14.38 45.45
CA LYS A 852 10.76 -15.41 45.93
C LYS A 852 9.52 -14.83 46.64
N ASN A 853 9.47 -13.51 46.81
CA ASN A 853 8.30 -12.77 47.29
C ASN A 853 7.24 -12.55 46.19
N TYR A 854 7.61 -12.75 44.93
CA TYR A 854 6.68 -12.75 43.80
C TYR A 854 5.99 -14.12 43.70
N GLU A 855 4.79 -14.16 43.09
CA GLU A 855 4.05 -15.41 42.91
C GLU A 855 4.76 -16.35 41.94
N ALA A 856 4.77 -17.65 42.24
CA ALA A 856 5.24 -18.68 41.30
C ALA A 856 4.14 -18.99 40.28
N VAL A 857 4.41 -18.80 38.99
CA VAL A 857 3.45 -18.95 37.88
C VAL A 857 3.58 -20.27 37.11
N ALA A 858 4.71 -20.96 37.29
CA ALA A 858 4.94 -22.30 36.79
C ALA A 858 5.95 -23.04 37.68
N SER A 859 5.86 -24.37 37.70
CA SER A 859 6.89 -25.26 38.24
C SER A 859 7.54 -25.96 37.07
N ILE A 860 8.83 -25.71 36.86
CA ILE A 860 9.61 -26.21 35.73
C ILE A 860 10.25 -27.55 36.14
N PRO A 861 9.96 -28.65 35.42
CA PRO A 861 10.56 -29.95 35.66
C PRO A 861 12.08 -29.98 35.46
N VAL A 862 12.74 -30.97 36.08
CA VAL A 862 14.12 -31.33 35.77
C VAL A 862 14.30 -31.69 34.28
N GLU A 863 15.51 -31.51 33.77
CA GLU A 863 15.92 -31.73 32.38
C GLU A 863 15.34 -30.77 31.34
N ILE A 864 14.62 -29.71 31.78
CA ILE A 864 14.16 -28.63 30.90
C ILE A 864 15.28 -27.62 30.66
N GLN A 865 15.46 -27.25 29.40
CA GLN A 865 16.33 -26.16 28.96
C GLN A 865 15.59 -24.83 28.95
N LEU A 866 16.27 -23.76 29.38
CA LEU A 866 15.73 -22.43 29.56
C LEU A 866 16.73 -21.41 29.03
N THR A 867 16.30 -20.54 28.12
CA THR A 867 17.15 -19.47 27.59
C THR A 867 16.96 -18.21 28.41
N GLU A 868 18.05 -17.56 28.80
CA GLU A 868 18.00 -16.23 29.39
C GLU A 868 17.58 -15.19 28.35
N LEU A 869 16.48 -14.50 28.61
CA LEU A 869 15.90 -13.49 27.73
C LEU A 869 16.09 -12.07 28.28
N GLY A 870 16.59 -11.93 29.52
CA GLY A 870 16.88 -10.63 30.11
C GLY A 870 17.32 -10.69 31.58
N TYR A 871 17.70 -9.53 32.11
CA TYR A 871 18.20 -9.38 33.48
C TYR A 871 17.88 -8.02 34.09
N GLN A 872 18.04 -7.92 35.41
CA GLN A 872 17.83 -6.70 36.18
C GLN A 872 19.17 -6.15 36.70
N ASN A 873 19.42 -4.85 36.56
CA ASN A 873 20.69 -4.21 36.92
C ASN A 873 21.11 -4.34 38.40
N ASN A 874 20.20 -4.79 39.28
CA ASN A 874 20.45 -4.98 40.72
C ASN A 874 20.14 -6.40 41.22
N HIS A 875 19.85 -7.35 40.32
CA HIS A 875 19.53 -8.74 40.68
C HIS A 875 20.30 -9.75 39.81
N ASP A 876 21.62 -9.69 39.83
CA ASP A 876 22.50 -10.56 39.02
C ASP A 876 22.37 -12.07 39.31
N SER A 877 21.69 -12.42 40.41
CA SER A 877 21.37 -13.81 40.77
C SER A 877 20.02 -14.30 40.24
N TRP A 878 19.37 -13.52 39.38
CA TRP A 878 18.11 -13.84 38.73
C TRP A 878 18.20 -13.58 37.24
N PHE A 879 17.56 -14.44 36.44
CA PHE A 879 17.44 -14.23 35.01
C PHE A 879 15.98 -14.39 34.57
N PHE A 880 15.62 -13.64 33.56
CA PHE A 880 14.31 -13.66 32.94
C PHE A 880 14.28 -14.71 31.83
N THR A 881 13.22 -15.51 31.74
CA THR A 881 13.10 -16.61 30.77
C THR A 881 11.65 -16.89 30.42
N GLN A 882 11.42 -17.80 29.49
CA GLN A 882 10.11 -18.30 29.10
C GLN A 882 10.04 -19.82 29.28
N TYR A 883 8.93 -20.30 29.83
CA TYR A 883 8.61 -21.72 29.92
C TYR A 883 7.11 -21.93 29.68
N ASP A 884 6.77 -22.80 28.72
CA ASP A 884 5.38 -23.19 28.40
C ASP A 884 4.47 -21.98 28.11
N GLY A 885 4.94 -21.07 27.27
CA GLY A 885 4.25 -19.82 26.92
C GLY A 885 4.24 -18.75 28.02
N LYS A 886 4.73 -19.06 29.22
CA LYS A 886 4.79 -18.11 30.35
C LYS A 886 6.17 -17.54 30.54
N TYR A 887 6.22 -16.24 30.71
CA TYR A 887 7.44 -15.50 31.02
C TYR A 887 7.58 -15.27 32.52
N GLY A 888 8.82 -15.22 33.01
CA GLY A 888 9.09 -14.92 34.41
C GLY A 888 10.56 -15.07 34.78
N TRP A 889 10.82 -15.07 36.08
CA TRP A 889 12.16 -15.00 36.65
C TRP A 889 12.52 -16.27 37.40
N ILE A 890 13.77 -16.67 37.25
CA ILE A 890 14.36 -17.82 37.94
C ILE A 890 15.61 -17.37 38.66
N SER A 891 15.83 -17.88 39.86
CA SER A 891 17.07 -17.63 40.58
C SER A 891 18.18 -18.57 40.11
N LEU A 892 19.35 -18.03 39.82
CA LEU A 892 20.58 -18.79 39.58
C LEU A 892 21.08 -19.54 40.82
N ASN A 893 20.50 -19.28 42.00
CA ASN A 893 20.74 -20.03 43.22
C ASN A 893 19.80 -21.23 43.38
N ASP A 894 18.78 -21.36 42.51
CA ASP A 894 17.93 -22.54 42.46
C ASP A 894 18.62 -23.65 41.66
N ALA A 895 17.95 -24.80 41.48
CA ALA A 895 18.53 -26.00 40.89
C ALA A 895 18.64 -25.90 39.35
N VAL A 896 19.32 -24.86 38.88
CA VAL A 896 19.61 -24.60 37.46
C VAL A 896 21.13 -24.52 37.27
N SER A 897 21.61 -25.05 36.16
CA SER A 897 23.00 -24.89 35.74
C SER A 897 23.06 -24.71 34.22
N PRO A 898 24.10 -24.09 33.64
CA PRO A 898 24.20 -23.93 32.19
C PRO A 898 24.04 -25.28 31.45
N TYR A 899 23.20 -25.34 30.40
CA TYR A 899 22.99 -26.52 29.56
C TYR A 899 23.92 -26.44 28.36
N TYR A 900 24.81 -27.42 28.14
CA TYR A 900 25.88 -27.25 27.14
C TYR A 900 27.17 -26.64 27.69
N ALA A 901 28.27 -27.37 27.82
CA ALA A 901 29.59 -26.73 27.87
C ALA A 901 29.81 -25.92 26.56
N GLY A 902 29.96 -24.59 26.57
CA GLY A 902 30.43 -23.93 25.34
C GLY A 902 30.06 -22.50 24.96
N ALA A 903 29.97 -21.52 25.87
CA ALA A 903 30.69 -20.28 25.57
C ALA A 903 32.13 -20.51 26.00
N GLN A 904 32.84 -21.30 25.19
CA GLN A 904 34.27 -21.49 25.39
C GLN A 904 34.90 -20.18 24.94
N TRP A 905 35.51 -19.46 25.88
CA TRP A 905 36.41 -18.40 25.47
C TRP A 905 37.61 -19.11 24.89
N GLY A 906 37.62 -19.13 23.56
CA GLY A 906 38.48 -19.97 22.74
C GLY A 906 39.78 -19.26 22.47
N LYS A 907 40.88 -19.91 22.82
CA LYS A 907 42.24 -19.44 22.51
C LYS A 907 42.53 -17.97 22.88
N PRO A 908 42.19 -17.46 24.07
CA PRO A 908 43.01 -16.42 24.68
C PRO A 908 44.49 -16.83 24.70
N VAL A 909 45.31 -16.07 23.99
CA VAL A 909 46.78 -16.24 23.98
C VAL A 909 47.45 -14.93 24.33
N ILE A 910 48.41 -14.98 25.26
CA ILE A 910 49.12 -13.83 25.80
C ILE A 910 50.57 -13.88 25.33
N TYR A 911 50.96 -12.88 24.54
CA TYR A 911 52.34 -12.65 24.10
C TYR A 911 53.00 -11.61 25.00
N LEU A 912 54.27 -11.83 25.33
CA LEU A 912 55.06 -10.94 26.18
C LEU A 912 56.29 -10.48 25.40
N TYR A 913 56.41 -9.18 25.13
CA TYR A 913 57.49 -8.56 24.37
C TYR A 913 58.25 -7.54 25.21
N PRO A 914 59.16 -7.97 26.11
CA PRO A 914 60.01 -7.04 26.86
C PRO A 914 61.14 -6.48 25.98
N GLU A 915 61.74 -5.35 26.37
CA GLU A 915 62.90 -4.77 25.65
C GLU A 915 64.19 -5.58 25.85
N GLU A 916 64.31 -6.27 26.99
CA GLU A 916 65.42 -7.14 27.36
C GLU A 916 64.88 -8.43 28.00
N GLU A 917 65.70 -9.47 28.12
CA GLU A 917 65.32 -10.70 28.83
C GLU A 917 64.78 -10.39 30.23
N THR A 918 63.51 -10.69 30.46
CA THR A 918 62.78 -10.23 31.65
C THR A 918 62.01 -11.38 32.28
N ASP A 919 62.14 -11.50 33.60
CA ASP A 919 61.29 -12.40 34.38
C ASP A 919 59.91 -11.77 34.58
N VAL A 920 58.87 -12.46 34.13
CA VAL A 920 57.48 -11.98 34.17
C VAL A 920 56.61 -12.98 34.94
N HIS A 921 55.79 -12.46 35.84
CA HIS A 921 54.72 -13.17 36.50
C HIS A 921 53.38 -12.69 35.93
N VAL A 922 52.52 -13.62 35.51
CA VAL A 922 51.19 -13.32 34.95
C VAL A 922 50.14 -14.08 35.74
N GLU A 923 49.16 -13.37 36.30
CA GLU A 923 48.03 -13.93 37.05
C GLU A 923 46.71 -13.56 36.35
N LEU A 924 45.82 -14.54 36.20
CA LEU A 924 44.51 -14.42 35.59
C LEU A 924 43.42 -14.72 36.64
N GLU A 925 42.51 -13.75 36.81
CA GLU A 925 41.30 -13.87 37.62
C GLU A 925 40.06 -13.83 36.71
N LEU A 926 39.29 -14.91 36.70
CA LEU A 926 38.01 -14.99 35.98
C LEU A 926 36.85 -14.75 36.95
N THR A 927 35.98 -13.79 36.65
CA THR A 927 34.86 -13.41 37.53
C THR A 927 33.51 -13.97 37.07
N THR A 928 33.36 -14.24 35.77
CA THR A 928 32.10 -14.71 35.16
C THR A 928 32.22 -16.05 34.44
N SER A 929 33.41 -16.68 34.46
CA SER A 929 33.71 -17.95 33.81
C SER A 929 34.65 -18.80 34.65
N GLU A 930 34.81 -20.07 34.27
CA GLU A 930 35.68 -21.04 34.97
C GLU A 930 36.85 -21.44 34.07
N LEU A 931 38.07 -21.38 34.62
CA LEU A 931 39.28 -21.76 33.89
C LEU A 931 39.24 -23.24 33.51
N TYR A 932 39.42 -23.54 32.22
CA TYR A 932 39.24 -24.88 31.68
C TYR A 932 40.56 -25.53 31.27
N THR A 933 41.28 -24.91 30.34
CA THR A 933 42.55 -25.41 29.81
C THR A 933 43.58 -24.31 29.91
N THR A 934 44.82 -24.67 30.23
CA THR A 934 45.97 -23.75 30.22
C THR A 934 47.20 -24.43 29.66
N TYR A 935 48.00 -23.71 28.89
CA TYR A 935 49.29 -24.17 28.40
C TYR A 935 50.28 -22.99 28.30
N PRO A 936 51.37 -22.96 29.08
CA PRO A 936 51.83 -23.96 30.05
C PRO A 936 50.85 -24.15 31.22
N LYS A 937 51.07 -25.18 32.05
CA LYS A 937 50.19 -25.45 33.20
C LYS A 937 50.13 -24.25 34.15
N TYR A 938 48.93 -23.74 34.42
CA TYR A 938 48.67 -22.65 35.36
C TYR A 938 48.79 -23.14 36.81
N ASN A 939 49.61 -22.47 37.63
CA ASN A 939 49.87 -22.85 39.02
C ASN A 939 49.68 -21.64 39.95
N ASN A 940 48.48 -21.02 39.90
CA ASN A 940 48.18 -19.71 40.50
C ASN A 940 49.03 -18.59 39.89
N GLY A 941 49.12 -18.60 38.56
CA GLY A 941 49.99 -17.72 37.79
C GLY A 941 50.96 -18.50 36.90
N TRP A 942 51.54 -17.80 35.93
CA TRP A 942 52.67 -18.25 35.12
C TRP A 942 53.91 -17.44 35.47
N ASP A 943 54.95 -18.13 35.92
CA ASP A 943 56.29 -17.57 36.09
C ASP A 943 57.14 -17.94 34.88
N VAL A 944 57.44 -16.96 34.04
CA VAL A 944 58.21 -17.16 32.81
C VAL A 944 59.39 -16.20 32.72
N THR A 945 60.41 -16.58 31.96
CA THR A 945 61.40 -15.63 31.43
C THR A 945 61.00 -15.33 29.99
N ALA A 946 60.63 -14.08 29.70
CA ALA A 946 60.23 -13.60 28.39
C ALA A 946 61.41 -12.94 27.66
N TYR A 947 61.51 -13.19 26.36
CA TYR A 947 62.57 -12.66 25.50
C TYR A 947 62.00 -11.61 24.51
N PRO A 948 62.81 -10.67 24.02
CA PRO A 948 62.34 -9.61 23.10
C PRO A 948 61.72 -10.11 21.79
N ASP A 949 62.00 -11.36 21.39
CA ASP A 949 61.40 -12.00 20.21
C ASP A 949 60.01 -12.63 20.50
N GLY A 950 59.51 -12.51 21.73
CA GLY A 950 58.23 -13.07 22.18
C GLY A 950 58.32 -14.51 22.66
N SER A 951 59.49 -15.16 22.59
CA SER A 951 59.66 -16.51 23.14
C SER A 951 59.65 -16.49 24.68
N LEU A 952 59.14 -17.56 25.28
CA LEU A 952 58.97 -17.72 26.71
C LEU A 952 59.67 -18.99 27.20
N LEU A 953 60.35 -18.92 28.34
CA LEU A 953 60.83 -20.08 29.09
C LEU A 953 59.99 -20.23 30.36
N ASN A 954 59.22 -21.31 30.45
CA ASN A 954 58.42 -21.61 31.64
C ASN A 954 59.30 -22.08 32.80
N LYS A 955 59.28 -21.36 33.94
CA LYS A 955 60.15 -21.70 35.09
C LYS A 955 59.71 -22.95 35.84
N ALA A 956 58.44 -23.33 35.73
CA ALA A 956 57.90 -24.49 36.44
C ALA A 956 58.45 -25.83 35.91
N ASP A 957 58.68 -25.94 34.60
CA ASP A 957 59.10 -27.18 33.94
C ASP A 957 60.28 -27.03 32.94
N GLY A 958 60.76 -25.81 32.70
CA GLY A 958 61.88 -25.51 31.81
C GLY A 958 61.56 -25.61 30.32
N THR A 959 60.28 -25.62 29.94
CA THR A 959 59.87 -25.75 28.54
C THR A 959 59.72 -24.40 27.83
N HIS A 960 59.97 -24.37 26.51
CA HIS A 960 59.86 -23.17 25.69
C HIS A 960 58.48 -23.05 25.06
N HIS A 961 57.92 -21.84 25.06
CA HIS A 961 56.59 -21.50 24.52
C HIS A 961 56.64 -20.19 23.73
N LYS A 962 55.65 -19.99 22.86
CA LYS A 962 55.50 -18.75 22.09
C LYS A 962 54.54 -17.75 22.75
N TYR A 963 53.63 -18.24 23.57
CA TYR A 963 52.62 -17.47 24.30
C TYR A 963 52.12 -18.28 25.49
N LEU A 964 51.43 -17.62 26.41
CA LEU A 964 50.62 -18.27 27.44
C LEU A 964 49.21 -18.48 26.87
N PHE A 965 48.67 -19.68 26.96
CA PHE A 965 47.35 -20.02 26.46
C PHE A 965 46.42 -20.35 27.62
N TRP A 966 45.19 -19.87 27.51
CA TRP A 966 44.11 -20.30 28.38
C TRP A 966 42.78 -20.39 27.64
N GLU A 967 41.87 -21.18 28.17
CA GLU A 967 40.47 -21.24 27.77
C GLU A 967 39.61 -21.30 29.03
N SER A 968 38.41 -20.73 28.95
CA SER A 968 37.40 -20.87 30.00
C SER A 968 36.14 -21.53 29.46
N VAL A 969 35.38 -22.13 30.38
CA VAL A 969 34.05 -22.67 30.16
C VAL A 969 33.07 -22.01 31.12
N ASN A 970 31.78 -22.31 30.98
CA ASN A 970 30.73 -21.83 31.87
C ASN A 970 30.68 -20.28 31.97
N SER A 971 31.07 -19.57 30.90
CA SER A 971 30.98 -18.12 30.83
C SER A 971 29.53 -17.66 30.92
N ARG A 972 29.30 -16.66 31.77
CA ARG A 972 28.00 -15.98 31.95
C ARG A 972 28.07 -14.51 31.56
N THR A 973 29.13 -14.09 30.88
CA THR A 973 29.26 -12.71 30.40
C THR A 973 28.19 -12.43 29.36
N ARG A 974 27.44 -11.35 29.58
CA ARG A 974 26.44 -10.83 28.65
C ARG A 974 27.13 -9.86 27.70
N PHE A 975 27.44 -10.33 26.49
CA PHE A 975 28.15 -9.52 25.49
C PHE A 975 27.25 -8.47 24.86
N ASP A 976 27.83 -7.31 24.52
CA ASP A 976 27.10 -6.19 23.92
C ASP A 976 27.12 -6.27 22.38
N PHE A 977 25.92 -6.37 21.80
CA PHE A 977 25.66 -6.38 20.36
C PHE A 977 24.95 -5.12 19.87
N SER A 978 24.92 -4.05 20.66
CA SER A 978 24.30 -2.78 20.24
C SER A 978 25.00 -2.14 19.04
N LYS A 979 26.30 -2.41 18.88
CA LYS A 979 27.13 -2.01 17.74
C LYS A 979 28.02 -3.16 17.30
N GLY A 980 28.31 -3.26 16.02
CA GLY A 980 29.08 -4.39 15.48
C GLY A 980 29.19 -4.32 13.97
N PHE A 981 29.45 -5.46 13.34
CA PHE A 981 29.62 -5.59 11.91
C PHE A 981 28.88 -6.84 11.43
N CYS A 982 27.94 -6.68 10.50
CA CYS A 982 27.36 -7.81 9.77
C CYS A 982 28.20 -8.08 8.52
N VAL A 983 28.87 -9.23 8.46
CA VAL A 983 29.86 -9.56 7.42
C VAL A 983 29.48 -10.87 6.75
N ALA A 984 29.40 -10.91 5.42
CA ALA A 984 29.18 -12.16 4.70
C ALA A 984 30.27 -13.20 5.03
N GLY A 985 29.92 -14.48 5.13
CA GLY A 985 30.91 -15.53 5.42
C GLY A 985 32.11 -15.48 4.48
N SER A 986 31.86 -15.29 3.18
CA SER A 986 32.88 -15.19 2.14
C SER A 986 33.87 -14.03 2.32
N ASP A 987 33.46 -12.97 3.02
CA ASP A 987 34.25 -11.74 3.16
C ASP A 987 34.99 -11.66 4.51
N THR A 988 34.78 -12.66 5.38
CA THR A 988 35.28 -12.67 6.76
C THR A 988 36.80 -12.59 6.83
N GLU A 989 37.54 -13.27 5.94
CA GLU A 989 39.00 -13.22 5.91
C GLU A 989 39.52 -11.79 5.69
N SER A 990 38.98 -11.11 4.69
CA SER A 990 39.37 -9.74 4.33
C SER A 990 39.03 -8.76 5.46
N PHE A 991 37.84 -8.90 6.04
CA PHE A 991 37.41 -8.11 7.19
C PHE A 991 38.34 -8.27 8.40
N LEU A 992 38.65 -9.52 8.80
CA LEU A 992 39.54 -9.78 9.94
C LEU A 992 40.94 -9.22 9.67
N LYS A 993 41.48 -9.38 8.46
CA LYS A 993 42.79 -8.81 8.11
C LYS A 993 42.81 -7.29 8.28
N GLU A 994 41.78 -6.60 7.81
CA GLU A 994 41.68 -5.15 7.94
C GLU A 994 41.58 -4.72 9.41
N LYS A 995 40.60 -5.25 10.16
CA LYS A 995 40.29 -4.78 11.51
C LYS A 995 41.36 -5.16 12.54
N LEU A 996 41.89 -6.38 12.49
CA LEU A 996 42.93 -6.84 13.42
C LEU A 996 44.25 -6.08 13.20
N THR A 997 44.63 -5.81 11.94
CA THR A 997 45.79 -4.95 11.64
C THR A 997 45.59 -3.54 12.16
N TYR A 998 44.40 -2.97 11.95
CA TYR A 998 44.06 -1.64 12.43
C TYR A 998 44.15 -1.53 13.97
N MET A 999 43.69 -2.55 14.70
CA MET A 999 43.78 -2.63 16.17
C MET A 999 45.19 -2.92 16.68
N GLY A 1000 46.20 -3.06 15.82
CA GLY A 1000 47.62 -3.11 16.20
C GLY A 1000 48.21 -4.52 16.35
N LEU A 1001 47.54 -5.57 15.86
CA LEU A 1001 48.15 -6.90 15.71
C LEU A 1001 49.20 -6.89 14.59
N THR A 1002 50.32 -7.56 14.84
CA THR A 1002 51.33 -7.84 13.83
C THR A 1002 50.82 -8.89 12.84
N GLU A 1003 51.47 -8.99 11.67
CA GLU A 1003 51.13 -9.99 10.67
C GLU A 1003 51.15 -11.42 11.22
N GLU A 1004 52.09 -11.75 12.12
CA GLU A 1004 52.18 -13.08 12.71
C GLU A 1004 51.03 -13.37 13.69
N GLU A 1005 50.72 -12.45 14.60
CA GLU A 1005 49.62 -12.61 15.57
C GLU A 1005 48.26 -12.63 14.85
N MET A 1006 48.04 -11.74 13.87
CA MET A 1006 46.83 -11.69 13.05
C MET A 1006 46.63 -13.00 12.28
N ASN A 1007 47.67 -13.54 11.64
CA ASN A 1007 47.56 -14.81 10.93
C ASN A 1007 47.22 -15.96 11.89
N GLU A 1008 47.78 -16.00 13.09
CA GLU A 1008 47.44 -17.02 14.10
C GLU A 1008 46.01 -16.90 14.63
N PHE A 1009 45.47 -15.67 14.71
CA PHE A 1009 44.07 -15.40 15.02
C PHE A 1009 43.16 -15.95 13.90
N ILE A 1010 43.41 -15.54 12.65
CA ILE A 1010 42.61 -15.90 11.48
C ILE A 1010 42.60 -17.41 11.27
N VAL A 1011 43.76 -18.08 11.34
CA VAL A 1011 43.86 -19.54 11.16
C VAL A 1011 42.99 -20.32 12.16
N TYR A 1012 42.76 -19.77 13.36
CA TYR A 1012 41.90 -20.41 14.35
C TYR A 1012 40.41 -20.08 14.16
N TRP A 1013 40.09 -18.82 13.90
CA TRP A 1013 38.72 -18.32 13.91
C TRP A 1013 38.01 -18.39 12.55
N LEU A 1014 38.71 -18.14 11.44
CA LEU A 1014 38.12 -18.09 10.10
C LEU A 1014 37.36 -19.37 9.70
N PRO A 1015 37.86 -20.60 9.94
CA PRO A 1015 37.15 -21.83 9.55
C PRO A 1015 35.79 -22.02 10.24
N LYS A 1016 35.51 -21.25 11.30
CA LYS A 1016 34.24 -21.27 12.03
C LYS A 1016 33.23 -20.24 11.53
N MET A 1017 33.65 -19.32 10.65
CA MET A 1017 32.86 -18.18 10.17
C MET A 1017 32.70 -18.14 8.65
N GLU A 1018 33.68 -18.62 7.89
CA GLU A 1018 33.73 -18.45 6.42
C GLU A 1018 32.61 -19.17 5.64
N HIS A 1019 31.92 -20.10 6.28
CA HIS A 1019 30.84 -20.90 5.69
C HIS A 1019 29.44 -20.51 6.17
N ASN A 1020 29.34 -19.52 7.04
CA ASN A 1020 28.04 -18.95 7.43
C ASN A 1020 27.56 -18.01 6.31
N GLU A 1021 26.24 -17.81 6.17
CA GLU A 1021 25.72 -16.84 5.20
C GLU A 1021 26.18 -15.43 5.59
N TYR A 1022 25.95 -15.05 6.85
CA TYR A 1022 26.51 -13.86 7.48
C TYR A 1022 27.04 -14.16 8.88
N ASN A 1023 27.92 -13.28 9.37
CA ASN A 1023 28.44 -13.27 10.73
C ASN A 1023 28.19 -11.89 11.32
N LEU A 1024 27.50 -11.82 12.46
CA LEU A 1024 27.45 -10.63 13.28
C LEU A 1024 28.66 -10.63 14.22
N ILE A 1025 29.61 -9.71 14.02
CA ILE A 1025 30.88 -9.64 14.73
C ILE A 1025 30.96 -8.36 15.58
N THR A 1026 31.40 -8.49 16.83
CA THR A 1026 31.67 -7.38 17.75
C THR A 1026 32.96 -7.64 18.53
N PHE A 1027 33.70 -6.59 18.89
CA PHE A 1027 34.93 -6.67 19.68
C PHE A 1027 34.70 -6.12 21.09
N GLN A 1028 34.86 -6.95 22.11
CA GLN A 1028 34.49 -6.62 23.48
C GLN A 1028 35.68 -6.02 24.24
N GLY A 1029 35.49 -4.80 24.76
CA GLY A 1029 36.48 -4.08 25.58
C GLY A 1029 36.25 -4.32 27.07
N ASP A 1030 35.73 -3.32 27.77
CA ASP A 1030 35.55 -3.30 29.23
C ASP A 1030 34.82 -4.55 29.77
N LEU A 1031 33.77 -5.01 29.09
CA LEU A 1031 33.03 -6.22 29.47
C LEU A 1031 33.92 -7.48 29.52
N TYR A 1032 34.89 -7.60 28.61
CA TYR A 1032 35.83 -8.71 28.61
C TYR A 1032 36.92 -8.52 29.69
N THR A 1033 37.48 -7.31 29.80
CA THR A 1033 38.62 -7.06 30.70
C THR A 1033 38.21 -7.05 32.18
N ASP A 1034 36.98 -6.68 32.51
CA ASP A 1034 36.40 -6.81 33.85
C ASP A 1034 36.09 -8.28 34.22
N ALA A 1035 35.75 -9.08 33.21
CA ALA A 1035 35.41 -10.49 33.36
C ALA A 1035 36.65 -11.41 33.45
N ALA A 1036 37.74 -11.06 32.77
CA ALA A 1036 39.05 -11.71 32.86
C ALA A 1036 40.12 -10.69 33.21
N LYS A 1037 40.38 -10.52 34.51
CA LYS A 1037 41.39 -9.57 35.00
C LYS A 1037 42.77 -10.19 34.90
N LEU A 1038 43.72 -9.38 34.41
CA LEU A 1038 45.08 -9.80 34.18
C LEU A 1038 46.02 -8.92 35.03
N ASP A 1039 46.76 -9.54 35.94
CA ASP A 1039 47.83 -8.89 36.70
C ASP A 1039 49.18 -9.37 36.17
N ILE A 1040 50.07 -8.43 35.85
CA ILE A 1040 51.37 -8.70 35.22
C ILE A 1040 52.45 -7.94 35.97
N THR A 1041 53.47 -8.66 36.42
CA THR A 1041 54.64 -8.10 37.10
C THR A 1041 55.94 -8.49 36.39
N PRO A 1042 56.78 -7.54 35.95
CA PRO A 1042 56.59 -6.08 36.02
C PRO A 1042 55.42 -5.62 35.15
N SER A 1043 54.82 -4.47 35.46
CA SER A 1043 53.71 -3.95 34.67
C SER A 1043 54.16 -3.60 33.25
N PRO A 1044 53.38 -3.96 32.22
CA PRO A 1044 53.71 -3.59 30.85
C PRO A 1044 53.53 -2.10 30.62
N ASP A 1045 54.35 -1.54 29.74
CA ASP A 1045 54.24 -0.17 29.25
C ASP A 1045 53.06 -0.03 28.27
N SER A 1046 52.73 -1.11 27.56
CA SER A 1046 51.59 -1.17 26.62
C SER A 1046 50.86 -2.51 26.72
N LEU A 1047 49.53 -2.49 26.85
CA LEU A 1047 48.69 -3.70 26.94
C LEU A 1047 47.55 -3.64 25.92
N LEU A 1048 47.56 -4.55 24.95
CA LEU A 1048 46.49 -4.74 23.97
C LEU A 1048 45.69 -6.00 24.32
N ARG A 1049 44.37 -5.89 24.41
CA ARG A 1049 43.47 -7.02 24.65
C ARG A 1049 42.32 -6.99 23.66
N ILE A 1050 42.28 -7.96 22.74
CA ILE A 1050 41.26 -8.07 21.69
C ILE A 1050 40.42 -9.32 21.96
N PHE A 1051 39.12 -9.15 22.18
CA PHE A 1051 38.21 -10.29 22.34
C PHE A 1051 37.06 -10.21 21.36
N MET A 1052 37.06 -11.08 20.36
CA MET A 1052 36.02 -11.14 19.32
C MET A 1052 34.85 -11.99 19.78
N VAL A 1053 33.63 -11.49 19.60
CA VAL A 1053 32.41 -12.27 19.78
C VAL A 1053 31.64 -12.25 18.47
N TYR A 1054 31.20 -13.42 18.00
CA TYR A 1054 30.40 -13.50 16.78
C TYR A 1054 29.19 -14.42 16.92
N ALA A 1055 28.15 -14.13 16.14
CA ALA A 1055 26.96 -14.97 15.96
C ALA A 1055 26.76 -15.27 14.46
N PRO A 1056 26.53 -16.53 14.05
CA PRO A 1056 26.13 -16.85 12.68
C PRO A 1056 24.71 -16.35 12.40
N LEU A 1057 24.47 -15.83 11.20
CA LEU A 1057 23.16 -15.35 10.74
C LEU A 1057 22.81 -15.97 9.38
N GLU A 1058 21.52 -16.23 9.16
CA GLU A 1058 20.95 -16.62 7.84
C GLU A 1058 20.80 -15.37 6.94
N ASP A 1059 20.24 -14.30 7.49
CA ASP A 1059 20.05 -13.04 6.77
C ASP A 1059 20.99 -11.92 7.24
N ALA A 1060 21.28 -10.98 6.33
CA ALA A 1060 22.02 -9.78 6.66
C ALA A 1060 21.16 -8.83 7.51
N ILE A 1061 21.75 -8.21 8.52
CA ILE A 1061 21.09 -7.21 9.37
C ILE A 1061 21.78 -5.86 9.27
N ASP A 1062 20.98 -4.78 9.36
CA ASP A 1062 21.52 -3.43 9.51
C ASP A 1062 21.91 -3.19 10.98
N ILE A 1063 23.17 -2.86 11.21
CA ILE A 1063 23.73 -2.61 12.55
C ILE A 1063 24.69 -1.42 12.52
N GLU A 1064 24.63 -0.59 13.56
CA GLU A 1064 25.56 0.52 13.72
C GLU A 1064 27.02 0.01 13.81
N PRO A 1065 27.94 0.46 12.93
CA PRO A 1065 29.33 0.03 12.97
C PRO A 1065 30.05 0.39 14.26
N GLN A 1066 30.70 -0.59 14.89
CA GLN A 1066 31.51 -0.37 16.08
C GLN A 1066 32.73 0.52 15.76
N GLN A 1067 33.02 1.50 16.63
CA GLN A 1067 34.25 2.27 16.57
C GLN A 1067 35.37 1.49 17.26
N LEU A 1068 36.49 1.29 16.57
CA LEU A 1068 37.66 0.58 17.08
C LEU A 1068 38.82 1.57 17.27
N ASP A 1069 39.67 1.32 18.25
CA ASP A 1069 40.86 2.13 18.52
C ASP A 1069 42.12 1.45 17.98
N SER A 1070 43.06 2.25 17.46
CA SER A 1070 44.39 1.77 17.07
C SER A 1070 45.34 1.69 18.27
N PHE A 1071 46.23 0.69 18.29
CA PHE A 1071 47.17 0.48 19.39
C PHE A 1071 48.63 0.73 18.98
N GLU A 1072 49.37 1.45 19.83
CA GLU A 1072 50.81 1.68 19.67
C GLU A 1072 51.62 0.86 20.68
N ARG A 1073 52.67 0.19 20.20
CA ARG A 1073 53.56 -0.64 21.03
C ARG A 1073 54.72 0.20 21.56
N ASN A 1074 54.74 0.44 22.86
CA ASN A 1074 55.81 1.15 23.57
C ASN A 1074 56.37 0.29 24.69
N GLY A 1075 57.70 0.22 24.82
CA GLY A 1075 58.39 -0.48 25.91
C GLY A 1075 58.00 -1.96 26.01
N PHE A 1076 57.88 -2.47 27.24
CA PHE A 1076 57.37 -3.81 27.48
C PHE A 1076 55.91 -3.91 27.05
N THR A 1077 55.68 -4.61 25.93
CA THR A 1077 54.35 -4.75 25.33
C THR A 1077 53.77 -6.13 25.59
N VAL A 1078 52.51 -6.17 26.01
CA VAL A 1078 51.71 -7.39 26.15
C VAL A 1078 50.54 -7.35 25.20
N VAL A 1079 50.34 -8.45 24.48
CA VAL A 1079 49.21 -8.62 23.56
C VAL A 1079 48.45 -9.86 23.95
N GLU A 1080 47.16 -9.70 24.20
CA GLU A 1080 46.22 -10.80 24.34
C GLU A 1080 45.17 -10.72 23.25
N TRP A 1081 44.91 -11.84 22.58
CA TRP A 1081 43.72 -11.96 21.76
C TRP A 1081 43.01 -13.29 21.99
N GLY A 1082 41.69 -13.28 21.81
CA GLY A 1082 40.82 -14.44 21.93
C GLY A 1082 39.44 -14.17 21.34
N GLY A 1083 38.51 -15.08 21.55
CA GLY A 1083 37.13 -14.84 21.17
C GLY A 1083 36.16 -15.94 21.59
N THR A 1084 34.91 -15.79 21.18
CA THR A 1084 33.88 -16.82 21.39
C THR A 1084 32.78 -16.72 20.31
N GLU A 1085 32.12 -17.85 20.08
CA GLU A 1085 30.91 -17.95 19.28
C GLU A 1085 29.71 -17.91 20.24
N VAL A 1086 28.70 -17.09 19.95
CA VAL A 1086 27.40 -17.14 20.62
C VAL A 1086 26.36 -17.69 19.64
N ARG A 1087 25.43 -18.50 20.14
CA ARG A 1087 24.37 -19.14 19.36
C ARG A 1087 23.02 -18.92 20.00
#